data_AF-A0A7S4UPI4-F1
#
_entry.id   AF-A0A7S4UPI4-F1
#
_cell.length_a   1.000
_cell.length_b   1.000
_cell.length_c   1.000
_cell.angle_alpha   90.00
_cell.angle_beta   90.00
_cell.angle_gamma   90.00
#
_symmetry.space_group_name_H-M   'P 1'
#
loop_
_entity.id
_entity.type
_entity.pdbx_description
1 polymer ?
#
loop_
_entity_poly.entity_id
_entity_poly.type
_entity_poly.pdbx_seq_one_letter_code
_entity_poly.pdbx_strand_id
1 'polypeptide(L)'
;MMPDLFELGIDGTLQLARCLSASALDPTSSITFGLSGPSTSFYSCLCDELLSQDPGSFESVIADTVSHFTKSLSKCDTVLDGGGGSIEGGIDGGGMVIVSGLKELCSHKKAAACLTRVPSFLLPAEGSEKSKERVTPPVPTLPPGASAQQQRFFRMVQAMSAGRSGYLRRSGPALEKDTLLGLVLRIGLPMENPAVSSSFQNAASRTMKDVKQGIEGMRRQLRIYQDKCNELVRALVTAGADARGQVMNWIIDALLVNIGADAMRPDRSKVSNAQTLLNLAVVLLKLCEPFISDEKKSALINPGFASFAEGHGGVFITMGDNAVPRLAENPVMPSEPYKPKNSFIPQCFFFTARALHLSVVSGSSYHMGILRQVNNTAWQLRQRNENAQSDPNFNHILSMQYANEVSLLAPEMIADTLRFLNLTARFLVRIDDSQLALMPEHFVDDICDLTTFISRVEPKTMQGLDLGNIFKMVVKLLSPKYAHTVRNYNLRAKLGDVLYEVYLPPNVDGSSSVPRSVSCDPLTGGQPYLLSDASAQETLAPSLLLLYGEVEHTGYYEKMSHRAHIAALLKYLWESTEHRNAFRRITQNKESFIKFANGIMNETNSLIASVMEKLPEIRRVQVQMANPQQWAALPEEQRETITSRHEENERDVERALPLCNKTLQMLGYLNTDDDIRNLFLLEEMCSRLVNMLLHVLTKLVGSKGLELKVSVCILSYSGRDLVTISISNENIPLQCLFFFSHYTGR
;
A
#
# COMPACT_ATOMS: atom_id res chain seq x y z
N MET A 1 44.20 15.40 52.63
CA MET A 1 43.41 15.50 51.38
C MET A 1 43.79 14.32 50.50
N MET A 2 43.09 13.19 50.64
CA MET A 2 42.98 12.27 49.51
C MET A 2 42.09 12.97 48.49
N PRO A 3 42.42 12.99 47.19
CA PRO A 3 41.47 13.42 46.20
C PRO A 3 40.34 12.41 46.21
N ASP A 4 39.16 12.87 46.59
CA ASP A 4 37.94 12.08 46.59
C ASP A 4 37.57 11.83 45.12
N LEU A 5 38.18 10.79 44.52
CA LEU A 5 38.00 10.43 43.12
C LEU A 5 36.54 10.02 42.79
N PHE A 6 35.68 9.99 43.81
CA PHE A 6 34.30 9.48 43.77
C PHE A 6 33.23 10.53 44.12
N GLU A 7 33.54 11.83 44.14
CA GLU A 7 32.48 12.87 44.11
C GLU A 7 31.61 12.79 42.82
N LEU A 8 31.99 11.97 41.85
CA LEU A 8 31.23 11.60 40.64
C LEU A 8 30.15 10.51 40.87
N GLY A 9 30.00 9.97 42.08
CA GLY A 9 29.17 8.78 42.38
C GLY A 9 27.65 8.96 42.44
N ILE A 10 27.08 10.11 42.06
CA ILE A 10 25.65 10.38 42.32
C ILE A 10 24.71 9.65 41.31
N ASP A 11 25.19 9.25 40.13
CA ASP A 11 24.39 8.45 39.17
C ASP A 11 25.27 7.67 38.16
N GLY A 12 25.84 6.54 38.59
CA GLY A 12 26.74 5.72 37.75
C GLY A 12 26.07 5.12 36.51
N THR A 13 24.77 4.81 36.60
CA THR A 13 23.96 4.29 35.48
C THR A 13 23.69 5.35 34.42
N LEU A 14 23.47 6.61 34.81
CA LEU A 14 23.38 7.73 33.87
C LEU A 14 24.71 8.01 33.17
N GLN A 15 25.83 7.92 33.89
CA GLN A 15 27.16 8.08 33.28
C GLN A 15 27.43 6.97 32.27
N LEU A 16 27.10 5.71 32.61
CA LEU A 16 27.19 4.59 31.67
C LEU A 16 26.34 4.84 30.42
N ALA A 17 25.10 5.29 30.57
CA ALA A 17 24.21 5.61 29.46
C ALA A 17 24.79 6.71 28.54
N ARG A 18 25.40 7.74 29.13
CA ARG A 18 26.10 8.81 28.40
C ARG A 18 27.33 8.30 27.66
N CYS A 19 28.16 7.46 28.28
CA CYS A 19 29.34 6.88 27.65
C CYS A 19 28.96 5.97 26.47
N LEU A 20 27.92 5.14 26.60
CA LEU A 20 27.40 4.30 25.52
C LEU A 20 26.89 5.14 24.34
N SER A 21 26.24 6.27 24.63
CA SER A 21 25.72 7.19 23.61
C SER A 21 26.84 7.96 22.90
N ALA A 22 27.87 8.38 23.63
CA ALA A 22 29.06 9.04 23.06
C ALA A 22 29.90 8.07 22.20
N SER A 23 30.00 6.80 22.63
CA SER A 23 30.70 5.73 21.91
C SER A 23 30.16 5.52 20.48
N ALA A 24 28.90 5.87 20.24
CA ALA A 24 28.29 5.79 18.91
C ALA A 24 28.72 6.92 17.96
N LEU A 25 29.18 8.05 18.48
CA LEU A 25 29.56 9.23 17.71
C LEU A 25 31.07 9.28 17.42
N ASP A 26 31.89 8.77 18.35
CA ASP A 26 33.34 8.73 18.24
C ASP A 26 33.90 7.33 18.56
N PRO A 27 34.33 6.57 17.55
CA PRO A 27 34.92 5.25 17.74
C PRO A 27 36.19 5.25 18.60
N THR A 28 36.90 6.37 18.70
CA THR A 28 38.17 6.46 19.43
C THR A 28 37.99 6.55 20.95
N SER A 29 36.83 7.04 21.40
CA SER A 29 36.42 7.07 22.81
C SER A 29 35.42 5.97 23.16
N SER A 30 35.19 5.02 22.25
CA SER A 30 34.18 3.97 22.42
C SER A 30 34.57 2.96 23.50
N ILE A 31 33.70 2.82 24.52
CA ILE A 31 33.88 1.81 25.57
C ILE A 31 33.46 0.40 25.12
N THR A 32 32.79 0.28 23.98
CA THR A 32 32.37 -1.00 23.37
C THR A 32 33.36 -1.50 22.32
N PHE A 33 34.36 -0.70 21.97
CA PHE A 33 35.44 -1.11 21.09
C PHE A 33 36.53 -1.88 21.86
N GLY A 34 37.00 -3.00 21.32
CA GLY A 34 38.07 -3.80 21.90
C GLY A 34 39.17 -4.09 20.87
N LEU A 35 40.44 -3.95 21.27
CA LEU A 35 41.61 -4.10 20.40
C LEU A 35 41.73 -5.50 19.75
N SER A 36 41.19 -6.54 20.42
CA SER A 36 41.23 -7.94 19.95
C SER A 36 39.83 -8.49 19.63
N GLY A 37 38.81 -7.64 19.58
CA GLY A 37 37.41 -8.00 19.32
C GLY A 37 36.42 -7.44 20.34
N PRO A 38 35.09 -7.60 20.13
CA PRO A 38 34.05 -6.99 20.97
C PRO A 38 34.09 -7.46 22.43
N SER A 39 34.51 -8.70 22.65
CA SER A 39 34.60 -9.34 23.98
C SER A 39 35.74 -8.82 24.85
N THR A 40 36.68 -8.05 24.27
CA THR A 40 37.79 -7.43 25.02
C THR A 40 37.58 -5.94 25.25
N SER A 41 36.38 -5.43 24.96
CA SER A 41 36.02 -4.04 25.24
C SER A 41 35.87 -3.80 26.74
N PHE A 42 36.10 -2.55 27.17
CA PHE A 42 35.89 -2.17 28.57
C PHE A 42 34.47 -2.51 29.04
N TYR A 43 33.47 -2.22 28.20
CA TYR A 43 32.07 -2.51 28.50
C TYR A 43 31.79 -4.01 28.64
N SER A 44 32.35 -4.86 27.77
CA SER A 44 32.17 -6.32 27.87
C SER A 44 32.81 -6.85 29.16
N CYS A 45 34.04 -6.43 29.48
CA CYS A 45 34.72 -6.82 30.72
C CYS A 45 33.94 -6.36 31.97
N LEU A 46 33.41 -5.12 31.96
CA LEU A 46 32.57 -4.61 33.04
C LEU A 46 31.29 -5.45 33.21
N CYS A 47 30.63 -5.82 32.13
CA CYS A 47 29.45 -6.68 32.18
C CYS A 47 29.78 -8.06 32.76
N ASP A 48 30.85 -8.68 32.28
CA ASP A 48 31.27 -10.02 32.72
C ASP A 48 31.69 -10.01 34.20
N GLU A 49 32.38 -8.97 34.66
CA GLU A 49 32.75 -8.80 36.07
C GLU A 49 31.50 -8.64 36.94
N LEU A 50 30.57 -7.73 36.59
CA LEU A 50 29.31 -7.54 37.32
C LEU A 50 28.48 -8.81 37.39
N LEU A 51 28.39 -9.56 36.28
CA LEU A 51 27.71 -10.84 36.22
C LEU A 51 28.36 -11.91 37.09
N SER A 52 29.69 -11.90 37.21
CA SER A 52 30.43 -12.85 38.03
C SER A 52 30.27 -12.58 39.52
N GLN A 53 30.13 -11.31 39.90
CA GLN A 53 29.97 -10.89 41.29
C GLN A 53 28.53 -11.04 41.78
N ASP A 54 27.56 -10.45 41.07
CA ASP A 54 26.14 -10.54 41.40
C ASP A 54 25.25 -10.36 40.15
N PRO A 55 24.64 -11.44 39.64
CA PRO A 55 23.69 -11.35 38.53
C PRO A 55 22.51 -10.41 38.78
N GLY A 56 22.02 -10.28 40.02
CA GLY A 56 20.91 -9.40 40.36
C GLY A 56 21.28 -7.92 40.21
N SER A 57 22.45 -7.54 40.73
CA SER A 57 23.02 -6.20 40.54
C SER A 57 23.25 -5.88 39.06
N PHE A 58 23.73 -6.84 38.26
CA PHE A 58 23.86 -6.66 36.82
C PHE A 58 22.52 -6.34 36.15
N GLU A 59 21.46 -7.10 36.46
CA GLU A 59 20.12 -6.84 35.91
C GLU A 59 19.59 -5.45 36.32
N SER A 60 19.79 -5.03 37.57
CA SER A 60 19.41 -3.69 38.04
C SER A 60 20.15 -2.59 37.30
N VAL A 61 21.49 -2.70 37.18
CA VAL A 61 22.31 -1.71 36.47
C VAL A 61 21.86 -1.56 35.02
N ILE A 62 21.58 -2.66 34.33
CA ILE A 62 21.06 -2.61 32.96
C ILE A 62 19.66 -1.97 32.92
N ALA A 63 18.77 -2.35 33.82
CA ALA A 63 17.40 -1.80 33.86
C ALA A 63 17.39 -0.29 34.13
N ASP A 64 18.19 0.18 35.08
CA ASP A 64 18.32 1.61 35.42
C ASP A 64 18.95 2.39 34.26
N THR A 65 19.99 1.83 33.62
CA THR A 65 20.60 2.41 32.41
C THR A 65 19.56 2.56 31.29
N VAL A 66 18.75 1.52 31.03
CA VAL A 66 17.66 1.54 30.04
C VAL A 66 16.56 2.54 30.41
N SER A 67 16.30 2.76 31.70
CA SER A 67 15.34 3.78 32.17
C SER A 67 15.76 5.19 31.74
N HIS A 68 17.04 5.54 31.83
CA HIS A 68 17.55 6.83 31.34
C HIS A 68 17.40 6.99 29.81
N PHE A 69 17.65 5.93 29.04
CA PHE A 69 17.40 5.92 27.59
C PHE A 69 15.91 6.12 27.29
N THR A 70 15.03 5.37 27.96
CA THR A 70 13.56 5.44 27.80
C THR A 70 13.04 6.85 28.10
N LYS A 71 13.49 7.45 29.22
CA LYS A 71 13.14 8.81 29.61
C LYS A 71 13.58 9.83 28.55
N SER A 72 14.73 9.62 27.92
CA SER A 72 15.25 10.52 26.87
C SER A 72 14.48 10.34 25.56
N LEU A 73 14.24 9.09 25.12
CA LEU A 73 13.44 8.78 23.93
C LEU A 73 12.01 9.32 24.00
N SER A 74 11.40 9.35 25.18
CA SER A 74 10.03 9.87 25.36
C SER A 74 9.88 11.35 24.97
N LYS A 75 10.98 12.08 24.86
CA LYS A 75 11.05 13.49 24.45
C LYS A 75 11.39 13.69 22.96
N CYS A 76 11.70 12.63 22.22
CA CYS A 76 12.00 12.68 20.80
C CYS A 76 10.75 12.37 19.97
N ASP A 77 10.47 13.22 18.98
CA ASP A 77 9.28 13.11 18.13
C ASP A 77 9.64 12.96 16.64
N THR A 78 10.75 13.53 16.18
CA THR A 78 11.19 13.45 14.77
C THR A 78 12.70 13.23 14.64
N VAL A 79 13.12 12.63 13.54
CA VAL A 79 14.55 12.51 13.18
C VAL A 79 15.20 13.86 12.87
N LEU A 80 14.38 14.91 12.69
CA LEU A 80 14.84 16.28 12.47
C LEU A 80 15.12 17.05 13.76
N ASP A 81 14.80 16.48 14.93
CA ASP A 81 15.06 17.13 16.22
C ASP A 81 16.58 17.27 16.40
N GLY A 82 17.08 18.50 16.28
CA GLY A 82 18.46 18.83 16.61
C GLY A 82 18.68 18.57 18.10
N GLY A 83 19.70 17.79 18.44
CA GLY A 83 20.02 17.37 19.81
C GLY A 83 20.48 18.50 20.75
N GLY A 84 19.74 19.60 20.83
CA GLY A 84 20.15 20.86 21.47
C GLY A 84 19.53 21.16 22.84
N GLY A 85 18.81 20.22 23.45
CA GLY A 85 18.29 20.39 24.81
C GLY A 85 19.02 19.48 25.79
N SER A 86 19.70 20.07 26.79
CA SER A 86 20.21 19.30 27.92
C SER A 86 19.04 18.66 28.66
N ILE A 87 18.99 17.32 28.71
CA ILE A 87 17.89 16.61 29.37
C ILE A 87 18.26 16.41 30.84
N GLU A 88 17.57 17.10 31.76
CA GLU A 88 17.79 16.94 33.20
C GLU A 88 17.57 15.47 33.64
N GLY A 89 18.64 14.83 34.11
CA GLY A 89 18.67 13.41 34.43
C GLY A 89 18.42 12.49 33.23
N GLY A 90 18.90 12.86 32.04
CA GLY A 90 18.84 12.09 30.80
C GLY A 90 20.09 12.25 29.93
N ILE A 91 19.98 11.76 28.69
CA ILE A 91 21.08 11.70 27.72
C ILE A 91 20.94 12.88 26.76
N ASP A 92 22.03 13.58 26.50
CA ASP A 92 22.05 14.70 25.56
C ASP A 92 22.13 14.17 24.11
N GLY A 93 21.31 14.72 23.22
CA GLY A 93 21.27 14.35 21.80
C GLY A 93 19.87 14.00 21.27
N GLY A 94 19.74 13.94 19.94
CA GLY A 94 18.50 13.54 19.28
C GLY A 94 18.31 12.01 19.30
N GLY A 95 17.14 11.55 18.82
CA GLY A 95 16.77 10.13 18.85
C GLY A 95 17.81 9.18 18.24
N MET A 96 18.55 9.62 17.22
CA MET A 96 19.63 8.82 16.60
C MET A 96 20.76 8.46 17.58
N VAL A 97 21.20 9.41 18.40
CA VAL A 97 22.28 9.22 19.38
C VAL A 97 21.82 8.22 20.46
N ILE A 98 20.59 8.42 20.94
CA ILE A 98 19.99 7.62 22.01
C ILE A 98 19.78 6.17 21.56
N VAL A 99 19.24 5.94 20.35
CA VAL A 99 19.07 4.57 19.81
C VAL A 99 20.42 3.90 19.55
N SER A 100 21.41 4.66 19.09
CA SER A 100 22.76 4.10 18.90
C SER A 100 23.39 3.67 20.23
N GLY A 101 23.21 4.46 21.30
CA GLY A 101 23.64 4.08 22.64
C GLY A 101 22.93 2.82 23.18
N LEU A 102 21.62 2.67 22.94
CA LEU A 102 20.89 1.43 23.23
C LEU A 102 21.44 0.23 22.44
N LYS A 103 21.77 0.44 21.17
CA LYS A 103 22.40 -0.60 20.34
C LYS A 103 23.78 -0.97 20.87
N GLU A 104 24.57 -0.02 21.35
CA GLU A 104 25.88 -0.28 21.97
C GLU A 104 25.75 -1.02 23.29
N LEU A 105 24.73 -0.74 24.11
CA LEU A 105 24.39 -1.56 25.29
C LEU A 105 24.15 -3.03 24.88
N CYS A 106 23.45 -3.23 23.77
CA CYS A 106 23.17 -4.56 23.24
C CYS A 106 24.38 -5.27 22.60
N SER A 107 25.57 -4.66 22.57
CA SER A 107 26.80 -5.34 22.13
C SER A 107 27.14 -6.54 23.02
N HIS A 108 26.72 -6.52 24.29
CA HIS A 108 26.82 -7.63 25.21
C HIS A 108 25.51 -8.44 25.26
N LYS A 109 25.55 -9.73 24.87
CA LYS A 109 24.33 -10.55 24.68
C LYS A 109 23.46 -10.69 25.94
N LYS A 110 24.07 -10.80 27.12
CA LYS A 110 23.30 -10.89 28.37
C LYS A 110 22.65 -9.55 28.72
N ALA A 111 23.31 -8.42 28.43
CA ALA A 111 22.72 -7.10 28.62
C ALA A 111 21.52 -6.89 27.68
N ALA A 112 21.65 -7.30 26.42
CA ALA A 112 20.56 -7.31 25.45
C ALA A 112 19.37 -8.16 25.93
N ALA A 113 19.62 -9.33 26.54
CA ALA A 113 18.58 -10.16 27.12
C ALA A 113 17.90 -9.49 28.33
N CYS A 114 18.66 -8.88 29.24
CA CYS A 114 18.11 -8.13 30.38
C CYS A 114 17.27 -6.94 29.93
N LEU A 115 17.68 -6.22 28.87
CA LEU A 115 16.89 -5.14 28.29
C LEU A 115 15.50 -5.63 27.85
N THR A 116 15.37 -6.83 27.29
CA THR A 116 14.04 -7.37 26.90
C THR A 116 13.12 -7.74 28.07
N ARG A 117 13.64 -7.74 29.31
CA ARG A 117 12.87 -8.05 30.54
C ARG A 117 12.47 -6.83 31.34
N VAL A 118 12.88 -5.62 30.92
CA VAL A 118 12.49 -4.41 31.63
C VAL A 118 10.96 -4.24 31.60
N PRO A 119 10.34 -3.68 32.65
CA PRO A 119 8.88 -3.56 32.72
C PRO A 119 8.23 -2.78 31.57
N SER A 120 8.98 -1.87 30.93
CA SER A 120 8.55 -1.09 29.77
C SER A 120 8.82 -1.79 28.43
N PHE A 121 9.17 -3.08 28.40
CA PHE A 121 9.41 -3.76 27.13
C PHE A 121 8.11 -4.20 26.45
N LEU A 122 7.19 -4.82 27.18
CA LEU A 122 5.90 -5.29 26.67
C LEU A 122 4.72 -4.44 27.17
N LEU A 123 3.61 -4.50 26.44
CA LEU A 123 2.34 -4.00 26.95
C LEU A 123 1.82 -4.87 28.10
N PRO A 124 0.92 -4.35 28.94
CA PRO A 124 0.18 -5.19 29.88
C PRO A 124 -0.51 -6.35 29.17
N ALA A 125 -0.52 -7.51 29.81
CA ALA A 125 -1.15 -8.71 29.29
C ALA A 125 -2.63 -8.47 28.95
N GLU A 126 -3.09 -9.08 27.86
CA GLU A 126 -4.47 -8.98 27.41
C GLU A 126 -5.46 -9.43 28.50
N GLY A 127 -6.55 -8.67 28.68
CA GLY A 127 -7.58 -8.97 29.68
C GLY A 127 -7.23 -8.60 31.12
N SER A 128 -5.99 -8.23 31.43
CA SER A 128 -5.58 -7.79 32.77
C SER A 128 -6.22 -6.46 33.17
N GLU A 129 -6.36 -6.19 34.48
CA GLU A 129 -6.91 -4.90 34.95
C GLU A 129 -6.06 -3.71 34.48
N LYS A 130 -4.73 -3.85 34.52
CA LYS A 130 -3.80 -2.85 33.98
C LYS A 130 -4.03 -2.55 32.51
N SER A 131 -4.47 -3.51 31.70
CA SER A 131 -4.73 -3.30 30.26
C SER A 131 -5.95 -2.41 30.00
N LYS A 132 -6.92 -2.41 30.91
CA LYS A 132 -8.20 -1.68 30.80
C LYS A 132 -8.12 -0.26 31.37
N GLU A 133 -7.04 0.06 32.09
CA GLU A 133 -6.80 1.39 32.62
C GLU A 133 -6.65 2.42 31.50
N ARG A 134 -7.28 3.58 31.66
CA ARG A 134 -7.17 4.70 30.72
C ARG A 134 -6.07 5.67 31.17
N VAL A 135 -5.19 6.02 30.24
CA VAL A 135 -4.23 7.11 30.38
C VAL A 135 -4.84 8.36 29.78
N THR A 136 -5.11 9.35 30.63
CA THR A 136 -5.51 10.70 30.19
C THR A 136 -4.26 11.58 30.11
N PRO A 137 -4.03 12.28 28.98
CA PRO A 137 -2.93 13.23 28.91
C PRO A 137 -3.11 14.32 29.97
N PRO A 138 -2.03 14.74 30.66
CA PRO A 138 -2.13 15.80 31.65
C PRO A 138 -2.62 17.08 30.98
N VAL A 139 -3.59 17.74 31.62
CA VAL A 139 -4.10 19.04 31.15
C VAL A 139 -2.97 20.06 31.27
N PRO A 140 -2.59 20.79 30.20
CA PRO A 140 -1.52 21.77 30.26
C PRO A 140 -1.81 22.80 31.35
N THR A 141 -0.97 22.88 32.37
CA THR A 141 -1.12 23.84 33.46
C THR A 141 -0.58 25.21 33.04
N LEU A 142 -1.19 26.29 33.55
CA LEU A 142 -0.69 27.62 33.28
C LEU A 142 0.69 27.83 33.92
N PRO A 143 1.69 28.33 33.18
CA PRO A 143 2.96 28.73 33.76
C PRO A 143 2.77 29.83 34.83
N PRO A 144 3.49 29.79 35.96
CA PRO A 144 3.48 30.87 36.94
C PRO A 144 3.94 32.18 36.28
N GLY A 145 3.13 33.25 36.39
CA GLY A 145 3.45 34.55 35.78
C GLY A 145 3.06 34.72 34.30
N ALA A 146 2.27 33.80 33.73
CA ALA A 146 1.81 33.90 32.34
C ALA A 146 1.05 35.21 32.04
N SER A 147 1.38 35.86 30.91
CA SER A 147 0.73 37.08 30.46
C SER A 147 -0.75 36.85 30.08
N ALA A 148 -1.59 37.90 30.08
CA ALA A 148 -3.01 37.77 29.74
C ALA A 148 -3.27 37.09 28.38
N GLN A 149 -2.36 37.25 27.40
CA GLN A 149 -2.43 36.59 26.10
C GLN A 149 -2.05 35.10 26.18
N GLN A 150 -1.02 34.75 26.95
CA GLN A 150 -0.67 33.34 27.24
C GLN A 150 -1.77 32.65 28.03
N GLN A 151 -2.43 33.34 28.97
CA GLN A 151 -3.56 32.79 29.73
C GLN A 151 -4.75 32.46 28.82
N ARG A 152 -5.07 33.32 27.85
CA ARG A 152 -6.12 33.06 26.84
C ARG A 152 -5.77 31.88 25.95
N PHE A 153 -4.52 31.80 25.49
CA PHE A 153 -4.03 30.67 24.70
C PHE A 153 -4.09 29.35 25.49
N PHE A 154 -3.61 29.32 26.73
CA PHE A 154 -3.66 28.13 27.58
C PHE A 154 -5.11 27.71 27.88
N ARG A 155 -6.04 28.63 28.12
CA ARG A 155 -7.46 28.29 28.28
C ARG A 155 -8.07 27.70 27.02
N MET A 156 -7.70 28.20 25.84
CA MET A 156 -8.13 27.63 24.55
C MET A 156 -7.55 26.22 24.37
N VAL A 157 -6.27 26.01 24.65
CA VAL A 157 -5.60 24.71 24.59
C VAL A 157 -6.19 23.72 25.60
N GLN A 158 -6.53 24.18 26.82
CA GLN A 158 -7.22 23.37 27.83
C GLN A 158 -8.62 22.98 27.36
N ALA A 159 -9.39 23.89 26.77
CA ALA A 159 -10.71 23.58 26.20
C ALA A 159 -10.62 22.60 25.03
N MET A 160 -9.61 22.70 24.17
CA MET A 160 -9.34 21.73 23.10
C MET A 160 -8.84 20.38 23.63
N SER A 161 -8.09 20.38 24.73
CA SER A 161 -7.56 19.17 25.38
C SER A 161 -8.60 18.46 26.23
N ALA A 162 -9.60 19.17 26.74
CA ALA A 162 -10.76 18.59 27.44
C ALA A 162 -11.59 17.65 26.55
N GLY A 163 -11.47 17.76 25.23
CA GLY A 163 -12.05 16.84 24.24
C GLY A 163 -11.16 15.67 23.83
N ARG A 164 -9.90 15.58 24.30
CA ARG A 164 -9.02 14.45 23.98
C ARG A 164 -9.40 13.24 24.84
N SER A 165 -10.06 12.27 24.22
CA SER A 165 -10.27 10.94 24.81
C SER A 165 -8.92 10.33 25.13
N GLY A 166 -8.71 9.96 26.41
CA GLY A 166 -7.54 9.18 26.82
C GLY A 166 -7.51 7.81 26.12
N TYR A 167 -6.36 7.15 26.13
CA TYR A 167 -6.16 5.84 25.49
C TYR A 167 -6.03 4.74 26.54
N LEU A 168 -6.29 3.48 26.15
CA LEU A 168 -6.11 2.32 27.04
C LEU A 168 -4.64 1.95 27.16
N ARG A 169 -4.19 1.47 28.32
CA ARG A 169 -2.82 0.99 28.52
C ARG A 169 -2.44 -0.22 27.64
N ARG A 170 -3.41 -0.91 27.04
CA ARG A 170 -3.19 -1.82 25.91
C ARG A 170 -3.91 -1.27 24.68
N SER A 171 -3.20 -0.42 23.93
CA SER A 171 -3.65 0.19 22.68
C SER A 171 -2.46 0.61 21.84
N GLY A 172 -2.68 1.02 20.59
CA GLY A 172 -1.64 1.56 19.73
C GLY A 172 -0.93 2.79 20.29
N PRO A 173 -1.61 3.78 20.90
CA PRO A 173 -0.94 4.88 21.58
C PRO A 173 -0.09 4.45 22.79
N ALA A 174 -0.53 3.45 23.57
CA ALA A 174 0.28 2.90 24.66
C ALA A 174 1.50 2.14 24.13
N LEU A 175 1.34 1.39 23.03
CA LEU A 175 2.44 0.69 22.38
C LEU A 175 3.56 1.67 22.03
N GLU A 176 3.25 2.79 21.37
CA GLU A 176 4.28 3.74 20.92
C GLU A 176 4.84 4.64 22.04
N LYS A 177 4.10 4.88 23.12
CA LYS A 177 4.50 5.83 24.19
C LYS A 177 5.05 5.17 25.44
N ASP A 178 4.57 3.98 25.77
CA ASP A 178 4.87 3.33 27.05
C ASP A 178 5.87 2.17 26.89
N THR A 179 6.09 1.67 25.66
CA THR A 179 7.05 0.60 25.40
C THR A 179 8.38 1.10 24.81
N LEU A 180 9.48 0.46 25.19
CA LEU A 180 10.82 0.83 24.72
C LEU A 180 10.94 0.76 23.18
N LEU A 181 10.52 -0.36 22.57
CA LEU A 181 10.55 -0.50 21.11
C LEU A 181 9.56 0.44 20.42
N GLY A 182 8.44 0.77 21.06
CA GLY A 182 7.51 1.78 20.56
C GLY A 182 8.12 3.18 20.52
N LEU A 183 8.83 3.58 21.58
CA LEU A 183 9.54 4.85 21.66
C LEU A 183 10.67 4.97 20.63
N VAL A 184 11.31 3.86 20.29
CA VAL A 184 12.28 3.78 19.19
C VAL A 184 11.56 3.90 17.84
N LEU A 185 10.56 3.06 17.59
CA LEU A 185 9.97 2.96 16.25
C LEU A 185 9.01 4.11 15.90
N ARG A 186 8.53 4.90 16.86
CA ARG A 186 7.69 6.08 16.58
C ARG A 186 8.44 7.23 15.94
N ILE A 187 9.76 7.32 16.17
CA ILE A 187 10.58 8.43 15.68
C ILE A 187 10.76 8.30 14.17
N GLY A 188 10.43 9.36 13.44
CA GLY A 188 10.50 9.37 11.98
C GLY A 188 10.20 10.76 11.44
N LEU A 189 9.42 10.82 10.36
CA LEU A 189 9.03 12.08 9.70
C LEU A 189 7.51 12.21 9.59
N PRO A 190 6.79 12.36 10.70
CA PRO A 190 5.34 12.49 10.65
C PRO A 190 4.93 13.76 9.91
N MET A 191 3.98 13.64 8.98
CA MET A 191 3.54 14.75 8.11
C MET A 191 2.99 15.94 8.91
N GLU A 192 2.36 15.66 10.04
CA GLU A 192 1.76 16.65 10.95
C GLU A 192 2.82 17.42 11.76
N ASN A 193 4.07 16.96 11.76
CA ASN A 193 5.14 17.61 12.49
C ASN A 193 5.49 18.97 11.83
N PRO A 194 5.57 20.07 12.61
CA PRO A 194 5.93 21.38 12.08
C PRO A 194 7.26 21.42 11.34
N ALA A 195 8.27 20.65 11.76
CA ALA A 195 9.58 20.60 11.10
C ALA A 195 9.50 19.97 9.69
N VAL A 196 8.60 18.99 9.51
CA VAL A 196 8.37 18.34 8.21
C VAL A 196 7.49 19.21 7.31
N SER A 197 6.34 19.66 7.82
CA SER A 197 5.38 20.45 7.04
C SER A 197 5.93 21.83 6.63
N SER A 198 6.73 22.48 7.47
CA SER A 198 7.39 23.75 7.13
C SER A 198 8.38 23.62 5.97
N SER A 199 9.02 22.45 5.82
CA SER A 199 9.96 22.15 4.74
C SER A 199 9.30 22.13 3.36
N PHE A 200 7.96 22.09 3.28
CA PHE A 200 7.17 22.08 2.05
C PHE A 200 6.17 23.24 1.95
N GLN A 201 6.36 24.33 2.70
CA GLN A 201 5.53 25.52 2.53
C GLN A 201 5.66 26.12 1.12
N ASN A 202 4.55 26.69 0.63
CA ASN A 202 4.45 27.28 -0.71
C ASN A 202 4.94 26.33 -1.81
N ALA A 203 4.61 25.04 -1.67
CA ALA A 203 5.02 23.97 -2.56
C ALA A 203 4.76 24.27 -4.04
N ALA A 204 3.65 24.94 -4.37
CA ALA A 204 3.24 25.21 -5.75
C ALA A 204 4.12 26.26 -6.46
N SER A 205 4.85 27.10 -5.71
CA SER A 205 5.76 28.11 -6.27
C SER A 205 7.22 27.62 -6.40
N ARG A 206 7.53 26.44 -5.86
CA ARG A 206 8.88 25.87 -5.88
C ARG A 206 9.13 25.10 -7.16
N THR A 207 10.40 25.03 -7.57
CA THR A 207 10.77 24.14 -8.68
C THR A 207 10.72 22.68 -8.22
N MET A 208 10.35 21.77 -9.13
CA MET A 208 10.37 20.33 -8.84
C MET A 208 11.75 19.81 -8.43
N LYS A 209 12.84 20.46 -8.87
CA LYS A 209 14.20 20.10 -8.48
C LYS A 209 14.45 20.40 -7.00
N ASP A 210 14.01 21.56 -6.53
CA ASP A 210 14.20 21.97 -5.12
C ASP A 210 13.36 21.11 -4.17
N VAL A 211 12.12 20.77 -4.58
CA VAL A 211 11.27 19.85 -3.81
C VAL A 211 11.93 18.48 -3.71
N LYS A 212 12.43 17.92 -4.82
CA LYS A 212 13.12 16.62 -4.84
C LYS A 212 14.38 16.60 -3.98
N GLN A 213 15.17 17.67 -4.00
CA GLN A 213 16.35 17.78 -3.11
C GLN A 213 15.94 17.79 -1.63
N GLY A 214 14.86 18.48 -1.27
CA GLY A 214 14.32 18.47 0.08
C GLY A 214 13.88 17.06 0.52
N ILE A 215 13.12 16.37 -0.34
CA ILE A 215 12.68 14.98 -0.11
C ILE A 215 13.89 14.07 0.13
N GLU A 216 14.91 14.12 -0.74
CA GLU A 216 16.09 13.27 -0.64
C GLU A 216 16.92 13.54 0.63
N GLY A 217 17.05 14.80 1.03
CA GLY A 217 17.72 15.18 2.27
C GLY A 217 17.06 14.54 3.50
N MET A 218 15.72 14.59 3.57
CA MET A 218 14.96 13.99 4.66
C MET A 218 14.98 12.45 4.62
N ARG A 219 14.87 11.84 3.43
CA ARG A 219 14.98 10.38 3.25
C ARG A 219 16.32 9.85 3.74
N ARG A 220 17.41 10.58 3.51
CA ARG A 220 18.74 10.20 4.01
C ARG A 220 18.77 10.13 5.54
N GLN A 221 18.22 11.14 6.22
CA GLN A 221 18.16 11.16 7.69
C GLN A 221 17.30 10.02 8.23
N LEU A 222 16.12 9.79 7.63
CA LEU A 222 15.24 8.69 8.00
C LEU A 222 15.91 7.34 7.82
N ARG A 223 16.63 7.12 6.71
CA ARG A 223 17.35 5.87 6.44
C ARG A 223 18.40 5.56 7.49
N ILE A 224 19.25 6.53 7.82
CA ILE A 224 20.31 6.34 8.84
C ILE A 224 19.67 5.96 10.18
N TYR A 225 18.55 6.59 10.53
CA TYR A 225 17.81 6.24 11.74
C TYR A 225 17.23 4.83 11.70
N GLN A 226 16.56 4.46 10.60
CA GLN A 226 16.00 3.12 10.40
C GLN A 226 17.08 2.03 10.44
N ASP A 227 18.28 2.29 9.90
CA ASP A 227 19.42 1.37 10.01
C ASP A 227 19.80 1.12 11.47
N LYS A 228 19.77 2.14 12.34
CA LYS A 228 20.02 1.97 13.78
C LYS A 228 18.91 1.21 14.50
N CYS A 229 17.65 1.43 14.13
CA CYS A 229 16.53 0.60 14.61
C CYS A 229 16.72 -0.87 14.22
N ASN A 230 17.13 -1.13 12.97
CA ASN A 230 17.41 -2.47 12.47
C ASN A 230 18.56 -3.14 13.21
N GLU A 231 19.67 -2.42 13.44
CA GLU A 231 20.81 -2.91 14.22
C GLU A 231 20.40 -3.28 15.65
N LEU A 232 19.61 -2.44 16.32
CA LEU A 232 19.11 -2.68 17.68
C LEU A 232 18.24 -3.94 17.72
N VAL A 233 17.21 -4.02 16.87
CA VAL A 233 16.29 -5.18 16.86
C VAL A 233 17.05 -6.46 16.53
N ARG A 234 18.01 -6.40 15.59
CA ARG A 234 18.88 -7.54 15.25
C ARG A 234 19.71 -8.00 16.45
N ALA A 235 20.25 -7.07 17.24
CA ALA A 235 20.99 -7.42 18.46
C ALA A 235 20.08 -8.14 19.48
N LEU A 236 18.85 -7.67 19.67
CA LEU A 236 17.89 -8.28 20.59
C LEU A 236 17.46 -9.70 20.16
N VAL A 237 17.10 -9.91 18.88
CA VAL A 237 16.65 -11.24 18.41
C VAL A 237 17.77 -12.28 18.35
N THR A 238 19.04 -11.84 18.34
CA THR A 238 20.22 -12.70 18.35
C THR A 238 20.85 -12.89 19.75
N ALA A 239 20.33 -12.20 20.77
CA ALA A 239 20.83 -12.27 22.15
C ALA A 239 20.53 -13.61 22.84
N GLY A 240 19.43 -14.28 22.48
CA GLY A 240 19.02 -15.56 23.05
C GLY A 240 17.59 -15.94 22.68
N ALA A 241 17.15 -17.16 23.02
CA ALA A 241 15.79 -17.63 22.73
C ALA A 241 14.72 -16.84 23.50
N ASP A 242 14.97 -16.56 24.78
CA ASP A 242 14.10 -15.76 25.65
C ASP A 242 13.91 -14.33 25.11
N ALA A 243 15.03 -13.62 24.89
CA ALA A 243 15.03 -12.27 24.33
C ALA A 243 14.31 -12.18 22.97
N ARG A 244 14.56 -13.17 22.09
CA ARG A 244 13.84 -13.28 20.82
C ARG A 244 12.35 -13.47 21.04
N GLY A 245 11.94 -14.34 21.97
CA GLY A 245 10.54 -14.55 22.33
C GLY A 245 9.87 -13.24 22.77
N GLN A 246 10.52 -12.45 23.62
CA GLN A 246 10.01 -11.14 24.05
C GLN A 246 9.84 -10.17 22.86
N VAL A 247 10.83 -10.08 21.97
CA VAL A 247 10.72 -9.23 20.76
C VAL A 247 9.55 -9.68 19.87
N MET A 248 9.39 -11.00 19.68
CA MET A 248 8.28 -11.53 18.87
C MET A 248 6.92 -11.29 19.54
N ASN A 249 6.83 -11.39 20.86
CA ASN A 249 5.61 -11.05 21.61
C ASN A 249 5.26 -9.56 21.47
N TRP A 250 6.26 -8.67 21.52
CA TRP A 250 6.06 -7.25 21.25
C TRP A 250 5.54 -7.00 19.83
N ILE A 251 6.08 -7.70 18.82
CA ILE A 251 5.61 -7.60 17.44
C ILE A 251 4.16 -8.11 17.30
N ILE A 252 3.82 -9.23 17.96
CA ILE A 252 2.45 -9.75 18.00
C ILE A 252 1.50 -8.69 18.58
N ASP A 253 1.83 -8.14 19.75
CA ASP A 253 1.06 -7.07 20.38
C ASP A 253 0.92 -5.86 19.45
N ALA A 254 2.00 -5.46 18.77
CA ALA A 254 1.99 -4.35 17.83
C ALA A 254 1.02 -4.57 16.66
N LEU A 255 0.93 -5.79 16.12
CA LEU A 255 0.00 -6.12 15.04
C LEU A 255 -1.45 -6.23 15.53
N LEU A 256 -1.67 -6.72 16.76
CA LEU A 256 -3.01 -6.90 17.33
C LEU A 256 -3.66 -5.59 17.77
N VAL A 257 -2.93 -4.69 18.43
CA VAL A 257 -3.52 -3.41 18.88
C VAL A 257 -3.76 -2.43 17.72
N ASN A 258 -3.24 -2.73 16.53
CA ASN A 258 -3.31 -1.89 15.35
C ASN A 258 -4.16 -2.48 14.22
N ILE A 259 -5.01 -3.47 14.50
CA ILE A 259 -5.88 -4.08 13.49
C ILE A 259 -6.76 -3.09 12.72
N GLY A 260 -7.16 -1.97 13.34
CA GLY A 260 -8.00 -0.94 12.71
C GLY A 260 -7.21 0.17 12.01
N ALA A 261 -5.90 -0.01 11.78
CA ALA A 261 -5.06 0.96 11.08
C ALA A 261 -5.33 1.00 9.57
N ASP A 262 -5.94 -0.04 9.03
CA ASP A 262 -6.37 -0.20 7.63
C ASP A 262 -7.70 0.51 7.30
N ALA A 263 -8.43 0.97 8.32
CA ALA A 263 -9.67 1.71 8.14
C ALA A 263 -9.43 3.01 7.35
N MET A 264 -10.43 3.43 6.55
CA MET A 264 -10.36 4.68 5.76
C MET A 264 -10.05 5.92 6.63
N ARG A 265 -10.50 5.92 7.89
CA ARG A 265 -10.16 6.91 8.91
C ARG A 265 -9.83 6.20 10.22
N PRO A 266 -8.56 5.87 10.47
CA PRO A 266 -8.17 5.16 11.68
C PRO A 266 -8.41 5.99 12.94
N ASP A 267 -8.94 5.36 13.99
CA ASP A 267 -9.15 5.99 15.29
C ASP A 267 -7.83 6.14 16.06
N ARG A 268 -7.28 7.36 16.08
CA ARG A 268 -6.00 7.69 16.75
C ARG A 268 -5.99 7.50 18.27
N SER A 269 -7.15 7.24 18.90
CA SER A 269 -7.20 6.85 20.32
C SER A 269 -6.96 5.35 20.53
N LYS A 270 -7.02 4.56 19.46
CA LYS A 270 -6.88 3.10 19.48
C LYS A 270 -5.65 2.61 18.75
N VAL A 271 -5.30 3.21 17.62
CA VAL A 271 -4.16 2.78 16.79
C VAL A 271 -2.95 3.71 16.94
N SER A 272 -1.77 3.16 16.72
CA SER A 272 -0.49 3.86 16.69
C SER A 272 -0.43 4.81 15.49
N ASN A 273 0.56 5.71 15.51
CA ASN A 273 0.82 6.58 14.38
C ASN A 273 1.33 5.77 13.18
N ALA A 274 1.01 6.26 11.97
CA ALA A 274 1.40 5.59 10.73
C ALA A 274 2.93 5.41 10.60
N GLN A 275 3.71 6.35 11.14
CA GLN A 275 5.17 6.26 11.15
C GLN A 275 5.69 5.09 11.98
N THR A 276 5.07 4.81 13.13
CA THR A 276 5.41 3.67 13.99
C THR A 276 5.23 2.35 13.24
N LEU A 277 4.09 2.21 12.54
CA LEU A 277 3.77 1.02 11.74
C LEU A 277 4.69 0.88 10.52
N LEU A 278 5.06 2.00 9.88
CA LEU A 278 6.00 1.99 8.77
C LEU A 278 7.40 1.53 9.20
N ASN A 279 7.91 2.05 10.33
CA ASN A 279 9.20 1.63 10.86
C ASN A 279 9.18 0.17 11.33
N LEU A 280 8.06 -0.31 11.89
CA LEU A 280 7.86 -1.74 12.18
C LEU A 280 7.96 -2.59 10.90
N ALA A 281 7.32 -2.17 9.82
CA ALA A 281 7.40 -2.87 8.53
C ALA A 281 8.83 -2.88 7.97
N VAL A 282 9.57 -1.77 8.07
CA VAL A 282 10.99 -1.69 7.67
C VAL A 282 11.86 -2.68 8.45
N VAL A 283 11.69 -2.76 9.78
CA VAL A 283 12.42 -3.71 10.62
C VAL A 283 12.11 -5.14 10.23
N LEU A 284 10.84 -5.46 10.00
CA LEU A 284 10.38 -6.80 9.63
C LEU A 284 10.87 -7.21 8.23
N LEU A 285 10.85 -6.29 7.26
CA LEU A 285 11.49 -6.47 5.95
C LEU A 285 12.98 -6.79 6.10
N LYS A 286 13.67 -6.07 6.98
CA LYS A 286 15.11 -6.31 7.22
C LYS A 286 15.39 -7.66 7.87
N LEU A 287 14.51 -8.14 8.75
CA LEU A 287 14.57 -9.50 9.28
C LEU A 287 14.31 -10.57 8.21
N CYS A 288 13.60 -10.25 7.14
CA CYS A 288 13.35 -11.14 6.01
C CYS A 288 14.50 -11.20 4.99
N GLU A 289 15.32 -10.16 4.88
CA GLU A 289 16.44 -10.05 3.94
C GLU A 289 17.31 -11.32 3.82
N PRO A 290 17.70 -12.00 4.93
CA PRO A 290 18.55 -13.18 4.85
C PRO A 290 17.97 -14.37 4.07
N PHE A 291 16.65 -14.41 3.85
CA PHE A 291 15.95 -15.50 3.17
C PHE A 291 15.14 -15.06 1.94
N ILE A 292 15.17 -13.77 1.56
CA ILE A 292 14.58 -13.29 0.30
C ILE A 292 15.29 -13.92 -0.90
N SER A 293 16.62 -13.86 -0.92
CA SER A 293 17.45 -14.34 -2.04
C SER A 293 18.04 -15.74 -1.83
N ASP A 294 17.87 -16.34 -0.64
CA ASP A 294 18.37 -17.67 -0.31
C ASP A 294 17.24 -18.70 -0.42
N GLU A 295 17.25 -19.48 -1.50
CA GLU A 295 16.20 -20.45 -1.77
C GLU A 295 16.07 -21.52 -0.66
N LYS A 296 17.20 -21.97 -0.08
CA LYS A 296 17.19 -22.98 0.99
C LYS A 296 16.52 -22.44 2.25
N LYS A 297 16.79 -21.19 2.62
CA LYS A 297 16.14 -20.56 3.77
C LYS A 297 14.68 -20.20 3.48
N SER A 298 14.37 -19.76 2.26
CA SER A 298 12.98 -19.47 1.87
C SER A 298 12.09 -20.72 1.95
N ALA A 299 12.64 -21.92 1.70
CA ALA A 299 11.93 -23.18 1.87
C ALA A 299 11.60 -23.52 3.34
N LEU A 300 12.16 -22.79 4.31
CA LEU A 300 11.80 -22.91 5.73
C LEU A 300 10.53 -22.13 6.10
N ILE A 301 9.99 -21.32 5.18
CA ILE A 301 8.68 -20.69 5.35
C ILE A 301 7.62 -21.80 5.24
N ASN A 302 7.01 -22.13 6.36
CA ASN A 302 6.02 -23.21 6.42
C ASN A 302 4.59 -22.63 6.42
N PRO A 303 3.73 -23.02 5.45
CA PRO A 303 2.36 -22.50 5.33
C PRO A 303 1.47 -22.82 6.53
N GLY A 304 1.73 -23.92 7.25
CA GLY A 304 0.94 -24.30 8.42
C GLY A 304 0.94 -23.24 9.54
N PHE A 305 1.89 -22.29 9.52
CA PHE A 305 1.90 -21.17 10.44
C PHE A 305 0.60 -20.34 10.38
N ALA A 306 -0.01 -20.18 9.21
CA ALA A 306 -1.22 -19.36 9.05
C ALA A 306 -2.46 -19.92 9.77
N SER A 307 -2.42 -21.20 10.17
CA SER A 307 -3.49 -21.91 10.87
C SER A 307 -3.10 -22.26 12.31
N PHE A 308 -1.91 -21.86 12.77
CA PHE A 308 -1.38 -22.20 14.08
C PHE A 308 -1.52 -21.05 15.10
N ALA A 309 -2.66 -21.04 15.79
CA ALA A 309 -3.07 -19.97 16.71
C ALA A 309 -2.01 -19.61 17.76
N GLU A 310 -1.37 -20.61 18.39
CA GLU A 310 -0.37 -20.39 19.43
C GLU A 310 0.89 -19.68 18.90
N GLY A 311 1.31 -19.96 17.66
CA GLY A 311 2.54 -19.41 17.10
C GLY A 311 2.39 -17.98 16.57
N HIS A 312 1.19 -17.62 16.13
CA HIS A 312 0.88 -16.28 15.64
C HIS A 312 0.10 -15.41 16.64
N GLY A 313 -0.19 -15.91 17.84
CA GLY A 313 -0.81 -15.15 18.93
C GLY A 313 -2.14 -14.47 18.56
N GLY A 314 -2.92 -15.03 17.65
CA GLY A 314 -4.18 -14.42 17.17
C GLY A 314 -4.06 -13.42 16.00
N VAL A 315 -2.86 -13.13 15.50
CA VAL A 315 -2.66 -12.20 14.35
C VAL A 315 -3.43 -12.63 13.09
N PHE A 316 -3.61 -13.94 12.88
CA PHE A 316 -4.40 -14.52 11.78
C PHE A 316 -5.63 -15.27 12.31
N ILE A 317 -6.36 -14.70 13.26
CA ILE A 317 -7.59 -15.33 13.75
C ILE A 317 -8.61 -15.51 12.62
N THR A 318 -9.36 -16.61 12.61
CA THR A 318 -10.35 -16.93 11.56
C THR A 318 -11.79 -16.73 12.00
N MET A 319 -12.02 -16.37 13.26
CA MET A 319 -13.34 -16.27 13.88
C MET A 319 -13.47 -14.96 14.65
N GLY A 320 -14.70 -14.48 14.79
CA GLY A 320 -15.03 -13.23 15.49
C GLY A 320 -14.89 -11.98 14.60
N ASP A 321 -15.14 -10.81 15.19
CA ASP A 321 -15.21 -9.54 14.47
C ASP A 321 -13.90 -9.13 13.80
N ASN A 322 -12.77 -9.66 14.28
CA ASN A 322 -11.42 -9.38 13.77
C ASN A 322 -10.88 -10.53 12.90
N ALA A 323 -11.76 -11.42 12.41
CA ALA A 323 -11.36 -12.53 11.55
C ALA A 323 -10.65 -12.03 10.29
N VAL A 324 -9.52 -12.65 9.98
CA VAL A 324 -8.77 -12.42 8.75
C VAL A 324 -9.33 -13.36 7.67
N PRO A 325 -9.95 -12.83 6.60
CA PRO A 325 -10.49 -13.65 5.51
C PRO A 325 -9.43 -14.54 4.90
N ARG A 326 -9.83 -15.74 4.50
CA ARG A 326 -8.97 -16.71 3.79
C ARG A 326 -9.32 -16.70 2.32
N LEU A 327 -8.38 -17.11 1.47
CA LEU A 327 -8.62 -17.16 0.02
C LEU A 327 -9.88 -17.98 -0.29
N ALA A 328 -9.99 -19.18 0.29
CA ALA A 328 -11.22 -19.96 0.22
C ALA A 328 -12.20 -19.58 1.35
N GLU A 329 -13.50 -19.62 1.05
CA GLU A 329 -14.57 -19.22 1.97
C GLU A 329 -14.73 -20.15 3.18
N ASN A 330 -14.54 -21.46 2.97
CA ASN A 330 -14.66 -22.48 4.03
C ASN A 330 -13.54 -23.52 3.88
N PRO A 331 -12.27 -23.16 4.16
CA PRO A 331 -11.16 -24.08 4.01
C PRO A 331 -11.21 -25.14 5.12
N VAL A 332 -10.87 -26.37 4.77
CA VAL A 332 -10.76 -27.46 5.76
C VAL A 332 -9.53 -27.20 6.62
N MET A 333 -9.75 -26.98 7.92
CA MET A 333 -8.66 -26.76 8.87
C MET A 333 -7.87 -28.05 9.07
N PRO A 334 -6.53 -27.97 9.15
CA PRO A 334 -5.70 -29.14 9.37
C PRO A 334 -5.99 -29.75 10.75
N SER A 335 -6.09 -31.08 10.80
CA SER A 335 -6.33 -31.85 12.04
C SER A 335 -5.07 -32.10 12.86
N GLU A 336 -3.90 -32.09 12.21
CA GLU A 336 -2.62 -32.33 12.87
C GLU A 336 -2.02 -31.06 13.47
N PRO A 337 -1.41 -31.14 14.67
CA PRO A 337 -0.77 -29.99 15.30
C PRO A 337 0.48 -29.57 14.52
N TYR A 338 0.58 -28.27 14.25
CA TYR A 338 1.71 -27.66 13.56
C TYR A 338 3.01 -27.76 14.39
N LYS A 339 4.01 -28.48 13.88
CA LYS A 339 5.32 -28.66 14.52
C LYS A 339 6.44 -28.22 13.56
N PRO A 340 6.75 -26.92 13.50
CA PRO A 340 7.72 -26.42 12.56
C PRO A 340 9.15 -26.80 12.96
N LYS A 341 9.98 -27.13 11.97
CA LYS A 341 11.44 -27.25 12.15
C LYS A 341 12.09 -25.90 12.51
N ASN A 342 11.48 -24.81 12.09
CA ASN A 342 11.92 -23.44 12.35
C ASN A 342 10.68 -22.58 12.64
N SER A 343 10.59 -22.01 13.84
CA SER A 343 9.49 -21.11 14.21
C SER A 343 9.73 -19.65 13.79
N PHE A 344 10.99 -19.22 13.73
CA PHE A 344 11.35 -17.81 13.55
C PHE A 344 11.18 -17.30 12.12
N ILE A 345 11.61 -18.04 11.10
CA ILE A 345 11.48 -17.62 9.69
C ILE A 345 10.01 -17.47 9.28
N PRO A 346 9.10 -18.44 9.58
CA PRO A 346 7.67 -18.24 9.36
C PRO A 346 7.14 -17.01 10.10
N GLN A 347 7.50 -16.81 11.38
CA GLN A 347 7.08 -15.62 12.11
C GLN A 347 7.51 -14.32 11.41
N CYS A 348 8.79 -14.19 11.02
CA CYS A 348 9.27 -13.02 10.28
C CYS A 348 8.47 -12.83 8.98
N PHE A 349 8.29 -13.88 8.18
CA PHE A 349 7.59 -13.79 6.90
C PHE A 349 6.13 -13.36 7.07
N PHE A 350 5.36 -14.05 7.90
CA PHE A 350 3.93 -13.78 8.07
C PHE A 350 3.69 -12.43 8.77
N PHE A 351 4.48 -12.10 9.79
CA PHE A 351 4.33 -10.80 10.47
C PHE A 351 4.77 -9.63 9.58
N THR A 352 5.75 -9.83 8.67
CA THR A 352 6.10 -8.81 7.67
C THR A 352 4.93 -8.54 6.73
N ALA A 353 4.27 -9.59 6.22
CA ALA A 353 3.08 -9.42 5.39
C ALA A 353 1.99 -8.63 6.12
N ARG A 354 1.69 -8.99 7.38
CA ARG A 354 0.69 -8.26 8.17
C ARG A 354 1.12 -6.82 8.50
N ALA A 355 2.39 -6.58 8.76
CA ALA A 355 2.90 -5.23 9.02
C ALA A 355 2.79 -4.34 7.78
N LEU A 356 3.09 -4.86 6.58
CA LEU A 356 2.92 -4.14 5.32
C LEU A 356 1.45 -3.78 5.07
N HIS A 357 0.53 -4.72 5.33
CA HIS A 357 -0.91 -4.49 5.24
C HIS A 357 -1.38 -3.30 6.09
N LEU A 358 -0.95 -3.25 7.37
CA LEU A 358 -1.34 -2.21 8.32
C LEU A 358 -0.57 -0.88 8.16
N SER A 359 0.45 -0.83 7.29
CA SER A 359 1.31 0.35 7.12
C SER A 359 1.34 0.84 5.68
N VAL A 360 2.05 0.14 4.79
CA VAL A 360 2.31 0.58 3.42
C VAL A 360 1.04 0.55 2.59
N VAL A 361 0.20 -0.50 2.72
CA VAL A 361 -1.05 -0.63 1.95
C VAL A 361 -2.07 0.44 2.37
N SER A 362 -2.28 0.60 3.68
CA SER A 362 -3.13 1.67 4.22
C SER A 362 -2.58 3.05 3.85
N GLY A 363 -1.25 3.22 3.91
CA GLY A 363 -0.54 4.44 3.52
C GLY A 363 -0.68 4.77 2.03
N SER A 364 -0.60 3.79 1.14
CA SER A 364 -0.81 3.97 -0.31
C SER A 364 -2.25 4.35 -0.62
N SER A 365 -3.22 3.75 0.08
CA SER A 365 -4.64 4.10 -0.08
C SER A 365 -4.90 5.55 0.34
N TYR A 366 -4.31 5.97 1.46
CA TYR A 366 -4.36 7.36 1.93
C TYR A 366 -3.69 8.33 0.93
N HIS A 367 -2.52 7.97 0.42
CA HIS A 367 -1.79 8.75 -0.59
C HIS A 367 -2.60 8.95 -1.87
N MET A 368 -3.23 7.89 -2.39
CA MET A 368 -4.12 7.97 -3.55
C MET A 368 -5.32 8.90 -3.28
N GLY A 369 -5.80 8.94 -2.03
CA GLY A 369 -6.80 9.92 -1.58
C GLY A 369 -6.31 11.35 -1.70
N ILE A 370 -5.07 11.64 -1.25
CA ILE A 370 -4.44 12.96 -1.40
C ILE A 370 -4.29 13.32 -2.88
N LEU A 371 -3.78 12.42 -3.73
CA LEU A 371 -3.63 12.69 -5.17
C LEU A 371 -4.96 13.04 -5.84
N ARG A 372 -6.05 12.34 -5.49
CA ARG A 372 -7.40 12.67 -5.97
C ARG A 372 -7.82 14.08 -5.53
N GLN A 373 -7.54 14.45 -4.28
CA GLN A 373 -7.83 15.80 -3.78
C GLN A 373 -7.03 16.87 -4.53
N VAL A 374 -5.72 16.66 -4.73
CA VAL A 374 -4.86 17.58 -5.50
C VAL A 374 -5.42 17.76 -6.91
N ASN A 375 -5.75 16.67 -7.60
CA ASN A 375 -6.31 16.72 -8.95
C ASN A 375 -7.66 17.44 -9.00
N ASN A 376 -8.56 17.15 -8.06
CA ASN A 376 -9.87 17.78 -7.99
C ASN A 376 -9.77 19.29 -7.70
N THR A 377 -8.93 19.69 -6.74
CA THR A 377 -8.70 21.10 -6.41
C THR A 377 -8.04 21.84 -7.58
N ALA A 378 -7.04 21.24 -8.23
CA ALA A 378 -6.42 21.81 -9.43
C ALA A 378 -7.45 22.00 -10.56
N TRP A 379 -8.33 21.02 -10.78
CA TRP A 379 -9.40 21.13 -11.77
C TRP A 379 -10.37 22.27 -11.44
N GLN A 380 -10.82 22.39 -10.19
CA GLN A 380 -11.72 23.47 -9.74
C GLN A 380 -11.09 24.87 -9.90
N LEU A 381 -9.79 25.01 -9.60
CA LEU A 381 -9.07 26.27 -9.77
C LEU A 381 -8.97 26.66 -11.25
N ARG A 382 -8.72 25.68 -12.13
CA ARG A 382 -8.71 25.90 -13.59
C ARG A 382 -10.07 26.35 -14.11
N GLN A 383 -11.16 25.75 -13.64
CA GLN A 383 -12.52 26.15 -14.04
C GLN A 383 -12.85 27.58 -13.64
N ARG A 384 -12.35 28.03 -12.48
CA ARG A 384 -12.48 29.42 -12.00
C ARG A 384 -11.46 30.38 -12.61
N ASN A 385 -10.54 29.89 -13.44
CA ASN A 385 -9.41 30.64 -13.99
C ASN A 385 -8.55 31.31 -12.88
N GLU A 386 -8.45 30.65 -11.73
CA GLU A 386 -7.67 31.10 -10.57
C GLU A 386 -6.24 30.53 -10.62
N ASN A 387 -5.27 31.31 -10.12
CA ASN A 387 -3.88 30.86 -10.08
C ASN A 387 -3.66 29.86 -8.93
N ALA A 388 -3.37 28.61 -9.27
CA ALA A 388 -3.09 27.56 -8.29
C ALA A 388 -1.87 27.85 -7.40
N GLN A 389 -0.89 28.62 -7.89
CA GLN A 389 0.32 28.91 -7.11
C GLN A 389 0.03 29.81 -5.89
N SER A 390 -0.97 30.69 -5.99
CA SER A 390 -1.35 31.60 -4.92
C SER A 390 -2.44 31.04 -3.99
N ASP A 391 -3.04 29.89 -4.33
CA ASP A 391 -4.12 29.32 -3.53
C ASP A 391 -3.57 28.65 -2.25
N PRO A 392 -3.96 29.10 -1.04
CA PRO A 392 -3.44 28.55 0.21
C PRO A 392 -3.83 27.09 0.44
N ASN A 393 -5.05 26.72 0.02
CA ASN A 393 -5.56 25.36 0.20
C ASN A 393 -4.81 24.35 -0.70
N PHE A 394 -4.60 24.70 -1.97
CA PHE A 394 -3.83 23.91 -2.92
C PHE A 394 -2.38 23.72 -2.43
N ASN A 395 -1.73 24.80 -1.97
CA ASN A 395 -0.39 24.71 -1.39
C ASN A 395 -0.35 23.81 -0.14
N HIS A 396 -1.39 23.84 0.70
CA HIS A 396 -1.48 22.98 1.87
C HIS A 396 -1.61 21.50 1.49
N ILE A 397 -2.52 21.15 0.57
CA ILE A 397 -2.71 19.77 0.12
C ILE A 397 -1.43 19.26 -0.58
N LEU A 398 -0.77 20.09 -1.37
CA LEU A 398 0.48 19.74 -2.04
C LEU A 398 1.64 19.53 -1.05
N SER A 399 1.71 20.34 0.01
CA SER A 399 2.66 20.14 1.12
C SER A 399 2.41 18.80 1.83
N MET A 400 1.14 18.46 2.08
CA MET A 400 0.75 17.17 2.66
C MET A 400 1.14 16.00 1.75
N GLN A 401 0.95 16.13 0.43
CA GLN A 401 1.40 15.15 -0.54
C GLN A 401 2.91 14.91 -0.41
N TYR A 402 3.73 15.96 -0.52
CA TYR A 402 5.18 15.83 -0.47
C TYR A 402 5.68 15.29 0.87
N ALA A 403 5.10 15.72 1.99
CA ALA A 403 5.43 15.19 3.30
C ALA A 403 5.15 13.68 3.40
N ASN A 404 4.05 13.20 2.81
CA ASN A 404 3.71 11.79 2.77
C ASN A 404 4.71 10.97 1.93
N GLU A 405 5.08 11.50 0.77
CA GLU A 405 5.99 10.84 -0.19
C GLU A 405 7.39 10.61 0.37
N VAL A 406 7.84 11.45 1.31
CA VAL A 406 9.18 11.33 1.91
C VAL A 406 9.39 9.93 2.49
N SER A 407 8.50 9.49 3.37
CA SER A 407 8.60 8.18 4.03
C SER A 407 8.02 7.06 3.17
N LEU A 408 6.85 7.25 2.56
CA LEU A 408 6.13 6.17 1.87
C LEU A 408 6.80 5.76 0.55
N LEU A 409 7.37 6.71 -0.19
CA LEU A 409 7.96 6.47 -1.50
C LEU A 409 9.50 6.46 -1.47
N ALA A 410 10.10 6.15 -0.31
CA ALA A 410 11.54 5.97 -0.21
C ALA A 410 11.99 4.79 -1.12
N PRO A 411 12.96 4.98 -2.04
CA PRO A 411 13.31 3.97 -3.04
C PRO A 411 13.72 2.61 -2.45
N GLU A 412 14.46 2.60 -1.35
CA GLU A 412 14.89 1.37 -0.67
C GLU A 412 13.70 0.63 -0.07
N MET A 413 12.78 1.36 0.56
CA MET A 413 11.56 0.78 1.12
C MET A 413 10.69 0.16 0.03
N ILE A 414 10.52 0.85 -1.10
CA ILE A 414 9.82 0.31 -2.27
C ILE A 414 10.51 -0.96 -2.77
N ALA A 415 11.83 -0.92 -2.96
CA ALA A 415 12.59 -2.06 -3.47
C ALA A 415 12.51 -3.28 -2.55
N ASP A 416 12.67 -3.09 -1.23
CA ASP A 416 12.59 -4.18 -0.25
C ASP A 416 11.17 -4.73 -0.14
N THR A 417 10.16 -3.86 -0.20
CA THR A 417 8.75 -4.26 -0.28
C THR A 417 8.49 -5.11 -1.53
N LEU A 418 8.88 -4.65 -2.72
CA LEU A 418 8.68 -5.38 -3.97
C LEU A 418 9.41 -6.73 -3.99
N ARG A 419 10.63 -6.80 -3.46
CA ARG A 419 11.37 -8.07 -3.30
C ARG A 419 10.64 -9.03 -2.38
N PHE A 420 10.10 -8.53 -1.26
CA PHE A 420 9.30 -9.33 -0.34
C PHE A 420 7.99 -9.80 -1.00
N LEU A 421 7.27 -8.93 -1.70
CA LEU A 421 6.04 -9.30 -2.43
C LEU A 421 6.32 -10.37 -3.50
N ASN A 422 7.45 -10.28 -4.22
CA ASN A 422 7.86 -11.29 -5.19
C ASN A 422 8.21 -12.63 -4.52
N LEU A 423 8.83 -12.61 -3.32
CA LEU A 423 9.01 -13.81 -2.50
C LEU A 423 7.66 -14.41 -2.07
N THR A 424 6.72 -13.58 -1.62
CA THR A 424 5.38 -14.01 -1.21
C THR A 424 4.64 -14.64 -2.37
N ALA A 425 4.69 -14.04 -3.56
CA ALA A 425 4.13 -14.61 -4.78
C ALA A 425 4.74 -15.98 -5.10
N ARG A 426 6.08 -16.12 -5.01
CA ARG A 426 6.77 -17.40 -5.20
C ARG A 426 6.32 -18.45 -4.19
N PHE A 427 6.16 -18.05 -2.92
CA PHE A 427 5.65 -18.92 -1.85
C PHE A 427 4.23 -19.40 -2.18
N LEU A 428 3.30 -18.52 -2.52
CA LEU A 428 1.91 -18.85 -2.88
C LEU A 428 1.80 -19.75 -4.12
N VAL A 429 2.71 -19.59 -5.09
CA VAL A 429 2.76 -20.46 -6.28
C VAL A 429 3.20 -21.88 -5.92
N ARG A 430 4.10 -22.05 -4.95
CA ARG A 430 4.74 -23.34 -4.61
C ARG A 430 3.99 -24.19 -3.59
N ILE A 431 3.14 -23.60 -2.76
CA ILE A 431 2.36 -24.34 -1.76
C ILE A 431 1.22 -25.15 -2.41
N ASP A 432 0.82 -26.22 -1.73
CA ASP A 432 -0.27 -27.10 -2.15
C ASP A 432 -1.63 -26.39 -2.15
N ASP A 433 -2.56 -26.86 -2.97
CA ASP A 433 -3.89 -26.23 -3.15
C ASP A 433 -4.69 -26.15 -1.83
N SER A 434 -4.56 -27.14 -0.94
CA SER A 434 -5.22 -27.14 0.38
C SER A 434 -4.62 -26.10 1.34
N GLN A 435 -3.31 -25.87 1.28
CA GLN A 435 -2.62 -24.85 2.07
C GLN A 435 -2.87 -23.46 1.50
N LEU A 436 -2.91 -23.33 0.18
CA LEU A 436 -3.27 -22.09 -0.51
C LEU A 436 -4.66 -21.61 -0.10
N ALA A 437 -5.63 -22.51 -0.03
CA ALA A 437 -6.99 -22.20 0.42
C ALA A 437 -7.05 -21.59 1.85
N LEU A 438 -6.09 -21.95 2.71
CA LEU A 438 -5.96 -21.47 4.09
C LEU A 438 -5.19 -20.15 4.22
N MET A 439 -4.56 -19.65 3.15
CA MET A 439 -3.78 -18.41 3.22
C MET A 439 -4.70 -17.20 3.41
N PRO A 440 -4.27 -16.20 4.20
CA PRO A 440 -5.00 -14.94 4.31
C PRO A 440 -5.20 -14.27 2.96
N GLU A 441 -6.40 -13.77 2.69
CA GLU A 441 -6.76 -13.14 1.42
C GLU A 441 -5.89 -11.91 1.11
N HIS A 442 -5.59 -11.11 2.15
CA HIS A 442 -4.76 -9.91 2.01
C HIS A 442 -3.36 -10.18 1.46
N PHE A 443 -2.84 -11.41 1.53
CA PHE A 443 -1.53 -11.73 0.94
C PHE A 443 -1.53 -11.53 -0.58
N VAL A 444 -2.65 -11.81 -1.24
CA VAL A 444 -2.81 -11.59 -2.69
C VAL A 444 -3.25 -10.15 -2.94
N ASP A 445 -4.17 -9.64 -2.12
CA ASP A 445 -4.71 -8.29 -2.27
C ASP A 445 -3.62 -7.22 -2.15
N ASP A 446 -2.75 -7.33 -1.14
CA ASP A 446 -1.64 -6.40 -0.90
C ASP A 446 -0.61 -6.44 -2.03
N ILE A 447 -0.35 -7.62 -2.62
CA ILE A 447 0.53 -7.73 -3.79
C ILE A 447 -0.07 -6.92 -4.95
N CYS A 448 -1.37 -7.08 -5.21
CA CYS A 448 -2.05 -6.36 -6.29
C CYS A 448 -2.05 -4.84 -6.06
N ASP A 449 -2.43 -4.41 -4.85
CA ASP A 449 -2.57 -3.00 -4.51
C ASP A 449 -1.21 -2.28 -4.54
N LEU A 450 -0.17 -2.86 -3.94
CA LEU A 450 1.13 -2.22 -3.88
C LEU A 450 1.84 -2.21 -5.23
N THR A 451 1.77 -3.29 -6.01
CA THR A 451 2.40 -3.31 -7.35
C THR A 451 1.75 -2.31 -8.29
N THR A 452 0.42 -2.21 -8.27
CA THR A 452 -0.34 -1.25 -9.06
C THR A 452 -0.14 0.20 -8.58
N PHE A 453 -0.03 0.40 -7.26
CA PHE A 453 0.28 1.70 -6.69
C PHE A 453 1.66 2.19 -7.15
N ILE A 454 2.69 1.35 -7.00
CA ILE A 454 4.07 1.71 -7.35
C ILE A 454 4.22 1.93 -8.85
N SER A 455 3.57 1.10 -9.69
CA SER A 455 3.62 1.26 -11.16
C SER A 455 3.02 2.59 -11.63
N ARG A 456 2.01 3.10 -10.92
CA ARG A 456 1.35 4.37 -11.25
C ARG A 456 2.08 5.59 -10.69
N VAL A 457 2.62 5.49 -9.47
CA VAL A 457 3.16 6.65 -8.76
C VAL A 457 4.68 6.81 -8.96
N GLU A 458 5.46 5.72 -8.86
CA GLU A 458 6.93 5.78 -8.96
C GLU A 458 7.51 4.58 -9.75
N PRO A 459 7.12 4.37 -11.02
CA PRO A 459 7.49 3.19 -11.81
C PRO A 459 8.99 3.03 -12.03
N LYS A 460 9.75 4.13 -12.02
CA LYS A 460 11.20 4.12 -12.22
C LYS A 460 11.95 3.36 -11.13
N THR A 461 11.42 3.33 -9.90
CA THR A 461 12.03 2.59 -8.79
C THR A 461 11.96 1.08 -8.96
N MET A 462 11.09 0.59 -9.86
CA MET A 462 10.99 -0.84 -10.18
C MET A 462 12.10 -1.30 -11.14
N GLN A 463 12.90 -0.39 -11.69
CA GLN A 463 13.92 -0.71 -12.67
C GLN A 463 14.96 -1.70 -12.09
N GLY A 464 15.22 -2.77 -12.84
CA GLY A 464 16.17 -3.82 -12.45
C GLY A 464 15.62 -4.86 -11.46
N LEU A 465 14.36 -4.77 -11.03
CA LEU A 465 13.71 -5.81 -10.23
C LEU A 465 13.10 -6.89 -11.12
N ASP A 466 13.27 -8.15 -10.72
CA ASP A 466 12.57 -9.30 -11.32
C ASP A 466 11.29 -9.59 -10.53
N LEU A 467 10.14 -9.31 -11.14
CA LEU A 467 8.81 -9.56 -10.56
C LEU A 467 8.10 -10.77 -11.20
N GLY A 468 8.83 -11.66 -11.88
CA GLY A 468 8.24 -12.80 -12.59
C GLY A 468 7.42 -13.76 -11.72
N ASN A 469 7.68 -13.86 -10.41
CA ASN A 469 6.85 -14.69 -9.53
C ASN A 469 5.47 -14.06 -9.28
N ILE A 470 5.37 -12.73 -9.27
CA ILE A 470 4.09 -12.01 -9.20
C ILE A 470 3.28 -12.33 -10.45
N PHE A 471 3.88 -12.26 -11.64
CA PHE A 471 3.22 -12.66 -12.88
C PHE A 471 2.67 -14.09 -12.82
N LYS A 472 3.51 -15.05 -12.42
CA LYS A 472 3.13 -16.48 -12.31
C LYS A 472 2.01 -16.70 -11.30
N MET A 473 2.04 -16.00 -10.16
CA MET A 473 0.96 -16.02 -9.18
C MET A 473 -0.35 -15.51 -9.79
N VAL A 474 -0.30 -14.37 -10.49
CA VAL A 474 -1.48 -13.77 -11.10
C VAL A 474 -2.10 -14.70 -12.14
N VAL A 475 -1.30 -15.28 -13.04
CA VAL A 475 -1.78 -16.24 -14.04
C VAL A 475 -2.37 -17.49 -13.39
N LYS A 476 -1.71 -18.04 -12.35
CA LYS A 476 -2.20 -19.21 -11.59
C LYS A 476 -3.58 -18.91 -10.99
N LEU A 477 -3.71 -17.82 -10.22
CA LEU A 477 -4.93 -17.49 -9.48
C LEU A 477 -6.09 -17.03 -10.37
N LEU A 478 -5.80 -16.43 -11.54
CA LEU A 478 -6.83 -16.11 -12.52
C LEU A 478 -7.38 -17.34 -13.24
N SER A 479 -6.60 -18.43 -13.33
CA SER A 479 -6.99 -19.60 -14.09
C SER A 479 -8.33 -20.20 -13.64
N PRO A 480 -9.10 -20.81 -14.56
CA PRO A 480 -10.39 -21.43 -14.21
C PRO A 480 -10.27 -22.47 -13.09
N LYS A 481 -9.12 -23.15 -12.99
CA LYS A 481 -8.84 -24.09 -11.90
C LYS A 481 -8.93 -23.43 -10.53
N TYR A 482 -8.44 -22.20 -10.36
CA TYR A 482 -8.39 -21.51 -9.07
C TYR A 482 -9.51 -20.49 -8.86
N ALA A 483 -10.44 -20.34 -9.81
CA ALA A 483 -11.59 -19.44 -9.68
C ALA A 483 -12.48 -19.75 -8.46
N HIS A 484 -12.60 -21.03 -8.08
CA HIS A 484 -13.31 -21.43 -6.86
C HIS A 484 -12.51 -21.18 -5.57
N THR A 485 -11.18 -21.06 -5.68
CA THR A 485 -10.28 -20.80 -4.54
C THR A 485 -10.22 -19.31 -4.21
N VAL A 486 -10.30 -18.42 -5.19
CA VAL A 486 -10.32 -16.96 -4.98
C VAL A 486 -11.72 -16.44 -5.31
N ARG A 487 -12.68 -16.60 -4.39
CA ARG A 487 -14.09 -16.25 -4.67
C ARG A 487 -14.36 -14.75 -4.72
N ASN A 488 -13.54 -13.93 -4.07
CA ASN A 488 -13.72 -12.49 -4.09
C ASN A 488 -13.51 -11.93 -5.51
N TYR A 489 -14.61 -11.54 -6.15
CA TYR A 489 -14.59 -10.98 -7.50
C TYR A 489 -13.78 -9.69 -7.60
N ASN A 490 -13.74 -8.86 -6.55
CA ASN A 490 -12.92 -7.65 -6.53
C ASN A 490 -11.42 -8.00 -6.53
N LEU A 491 -11.02 -9.00 -5.74
CA LEU A 491 -9.63 -9.49 -5.75
C LEU A 491 -9.25 -10.09 -7.11
N ARG A 492 -10.15 -10.87 -7.72
CA ARG A 492 -9.95 -11.39 -9.09
C ARG A 492 -9.83 -10.26 -10.12
N ALA A 493 -10.62 -9.20 -10.00
CA ALA A 493 -10.53 -8.04 -10.87
C ALA A 493 -9.18 -7.33 -10.73
N LYS A 494 -8.70 -7.13 -9.48
CA LYS A 494 -7.37 -6.59 -9.19
C LYS A 494 -6.23 -7.42 -9.79
N LEU A 495 -6.33 -8.75 -9.82
CA LEU A 495 -5.36 -9.61 -10.51
C LEU A 495 -5.29 -9.28 -12.01
N GLY A 496 -6.44 -9.02 -12.66
CA GLY A 496 -6.50 -8.56 -14.04
C GLY A 496 -5.89 -7.18 -14.24
N ASP A 497 -6.13 -6.26 -13.31
CA ASP A 497 -5.54 -4.92 -13.34
C ASP A 497 -4.01 -4.97 -13.24
N VAL A 498 -3.44 -5.87 -12.43
CA VAL A 498 -1.97 -6.04 -12.35
C VAL A 498 -1.39 -6.45 -13.70
N LEU A 499 -2.04 -7.36 -14.44
CA LEU A 499 -1.60 -7.73 -15.79
C LEU A 499 -1.59 -6.53 -16.73
N TYR A 500 -2.61 -5.69 -16.67
CA TYR A 500 -2.74 -4.51 -17.51
C TYR A 500 -1.73 -3.41 -17.13
N GLU A 501 -1.63 -3.06 -15.84
CA GLU A 501 -0.82 -1.94 -15.37
C GLU A 501 0.68 -2.24 -15.39
N VAL A 502 1.06 -3.49 -15.09
CA VAL A 502 2.47 -3.87 -14.89
C VAL A 502 3.05 -4.62 -16.10
N TYR A 503 2.29 -5.51 -16.73
CA TYR A 503 2.83 -6.46 -17.71
C TYR A 503 2.41 -6.21 -19.16
N LEU A 504 1.39 -5.38 -19.41
CA LEU A 504 1.01 -5.00 -20.78
C LEU A 504 2.06 -4.03 -21.35
N PRO A 505 2.63 -4.30 -22.55
CA PRO A 505 3.60 -3.40 -23.15
C PRO A 505 3.03 -2.00 -23.45
N PRO A 506 3.83 -0.94 -23.30
CA PRO A 506 3.37 0.45 -23.45
C PRO A 506 2.89 0.79 -24.87
N ASN A 507 3.34 0.05 -25.89
CA ASN A 507 3.00 0.30 -27.28
C ASN A 507 1.52 0.01 -27.63
N VAL A 508 0.78 -0.65 -26.75
CA VAL A 508 -0.61 -1.07 -27.00
C VAL A 508 -1.61 0.02 -26.62
N ASP A 509 -1.46 0.64 -25.44
CA ASP A 509 -2.40 1.64 -24.91
C ASP A 509 -1.71 2.96 -24.47
N GLY A 510 -0.41 3.13 -24.74
CA GLY A 510 0.34 4.40 -24.54
C GLY A 510 0.55 4.85 -23.08
N SER A 511 -0.03 4.13 -22.11
CA SER A 511 -0.15 4.58 -20.71
C SER A 511 0.95 4.08 -19.77
N SER A 512 1.54 2.89 -20.03
CA SER A 512 2.46 2.29 -19.06
C SER A 512 3.85 2.94 -19.11
N SER A 513 4.34 3.38 -17.96
CA SER A 513 5.71 3.87 -17.77
C SER A 513 6.60 2.86 -17.03
N VAL A 514 6.12 1.63 -16.89
CA VAL A 514 6.82 0.53 -16.21
C VAL A 514 8.05 0.11 -17.03
N PRO A 515 9.23 -0.03 -16.38
CA PRO A 515 10.45 -0.48 -17.05
C PRO A 515 10.31 -1.88 -17.66
N ARG A 516 10.86 -2.09 -18.86
CA ARG A 516 10.88 -3.42 -19.52
C ARG A 516 11.55 -4.51 -18.68
N SER A 517 12.47 -4.16 -17.78
CA SER A 517 13.09 -5.13 -16.87
C SER A 517 12.08 -5.86 -15.96
N VAL A 518 10.89 -5.28 -15.78
CA VAL A 518 9.82 -5.80 -14.92
C VAL A 518 8.79 -6.56 -15.76
N SER A 519 8.37 -5.98 -16.89
CA SER A 519 7.30 -6.52 -17.73
C SER A 519 7.77 -7.62 -18.69
N CYS A 520 9.08 -7.72 -18.92
CA CYS A 520 9.69 -8.73 -19.77
C CYS A 520 10.47 -9.78 -18.98
N ASP A 521 10.48 -10.99 -19.52
CA ASP A 521 11.18 -12.13 -19.00
C ASP A 521 12.67 -12.10 -19.42
N PRO A 522 13.60 -12.03 -18.45
CA PRO A 522 15.02 -11.99 -18.74
C PRO A 522 15.54 -13.31 -19.31
N LEU A 523 14.86 -14.44 -19.08
CA LEU A 523 15.30 -15.77 -19.51
C LEU A 523 14.98 -16.06 -20.98
N THR A 524 14.05 -15.31 -21.58
CA THR A 524 13.59 -15.49 -22.96
C THR A 524 14.00 -14.31 -23.86
N GLY A 525 15.16 -13.71 -23.58
CA GLY A 525 15.72 -12.63 -24.39
C GLY A 525 14.96 -11.31 -24.27
N GLY A 526 14.22 -11.10 -23.18
CA GLY A 526 13.47 -9.86 -22.94
C GLY A 526 12.12 -9.81 -23.65
N GLN A 527 11.53 -10.96 -23.98
CA GLN A 527 10.13 -11.01 -24.42
C GLN A 527 9.17 -10.68 -23.27
N PRO A 528 8.00 -10.06 -23.54
CA PRO A 528 6.99 -9.81 -22.51
C PRO A 528 6.56 -11.12 -21.83
N TYR A 529 6.40 -11.10 -20.49
CA TYR A 529 5.93 -12.27 -19.74
C TYR A 529 4.60 -12.83 -20.27
N LEU A 530 3.72 -11.94 -20.75
CA LEU A 530 2.46 -12.30 -21.40
C LEU A 530 2.65 -13.25 -22.59
N LEU A 531 3.79 -13.21 -23.28
CA LEU A 531 4.07 -14.01 -24.46
C LEU A 531 5.06 -15.14 -24.19
N SER A 532 5.94 -15.02 -23.18
CA SER A 532 7.01 -16.01 -22.94
C SER A 532 6.62 -17.12 -21.96
N ASP A 533 5.71 -16.87 -21.02
CA ASP A 533 5.36 -17.84 -19.98
C ASP A 533 4.41 -18.91 -20.51
N ALA A 534 4.78 -20.18 -20.33
CA ALA A 534 4.01 -21.31 -20.83
C ALA A 534 2.60 -21.40 -20.22
N SER A 535 2.45 -21.12 -18.92
CA SER A 535 1.13 -21.13 -18.30
C SER A 535 0.25 -20.00 -18.83
N ALA A 536 0.82 -18.82 -19.10
CA ALA A 536 0.11 -17.73 -19.74
C ALA A 536 -0.39 -18.12 -21.13
N GLN A 537 0.48 -18.65 -21.99
CA GLN A 537 0.13 -19.12 -23.34
C GLN A 537 -0.98 -20.17 -23.35
N GLU A 538 -1.11 -20.94 -22.27
CA GLU A 538 -2.07 -22.03 -22.18
C GLU A 538 -3.42 -21.64 -21.59
N THR A 539 -3.42 -20.82 -20.54
CA THR A 539 -4.62 -20.57 -19.72
C THR A 539 -5.07 -19.12 -19.70
N LEU A 540 -4.25 -18.15 -20.11
CA LEU A 540 -4.57 -16.74 -19.83
C LEU A 540 -5.77 -16.23 -20.63
N ALA A 541 -5.86 -16.53 -21.93
CA ALA A 541 -7.02 -16.15 -22.74
C ALA A 541 -8.36 -16.64 -22.16
N PRO A 542 -8.57 -17.95 -21.86
CA PRO A 542 -9.80 -18.41 -21.21
C PRO A 542 -10.01 -17.79 -19.82
N SER A 543 -8.95 -17.53 -19.07
CA SER A 543 -9.03 -16.88 -17.75
C SER A 543 -9.59 -15.46 -17.84
N LEU A 544 -9.11 -14.68 -18.82
CA LEU A 544 -9.54 -13.29 -19.03
C LEU A 544 -10.98 -13.21 -19.54
N LEU A 545 -11.43 -14.14 -20.39
CA LEU A 545 -12.85 -14.19 -20.79
C LEU A 545 -13.76 -14.54 -19.61
N LEU A 546 -13.35 -15.49 -18.77
CA LEU A 546 -14.07 -15.81 -17.54
C LEU A 546 -14.15 -14.57 -16.63
N LEU A 547 -13.01 -13.91 -16.41
CA LEU A 547 -12.91 -12.71 -15.59
C LEU A 547 -13.81 -11.57 -16.12
N TYR A 548 -13.90 -11.39 -17.44
CA TYR A 548 -14.77 -10.38 -18.06
C TYR A 548 -16.25 -10.53 -17.67
N GLY A 549 -16.71 -11.77 -17.49
CA GLY A 549 -18.05 -12.06 -16.97
C GLY A 549 -18.15 -11.87 -15.46
N GLU A 550 -17.13 -12.32 -14.71
CA GLU A 550 -17.09 -12.25 -13.24
C GLU A 550 -17.14 -10.81 -12.71
N VAL A 551 -16.48 -9.86 -13.39
CA VAL A 551 -16.47 -8.43 -13.01
C VAL A 551 -17.86 -7.77 -13.08
N GLU A 552 -18.90 -8.41 -13.62
CA GLU A 552 -20.28 -7.90 -13.49
C GLU A 552 -20.73 -7.83 -12.01
N HIS A 553 -20.13 -8.64 -11.14
CA HIS A 553 -20.45 -8.67 -9.71
C HIS A 553 -19.66 -7.63 -8.87
N THR A 554 -18.84 -6.78 -9.50
CA THR A 554 -18.13 -5.68 -8.82
C THR A 554 -18.96 -4.38 -8.88
N GLY A 555 -18.46 -3.29 -8.29
CA GLY A 555 -19.15 -1.99 -8.33
C GLY A 555 -19.40 -1.47 -9.75
N TYR A 556 -20.49 -0.72 -9.97
CA TYR A 556 -20.89 -0.21 -11.30
C TYR A 556 -19.79 0.60 -12.02
N TYR A 557 -19.08 1.47 -11.29
CA TYR A 557 -17.99 2.26 -11.86
C TYR A 557 -16.70 1.45 -12.02
N GLU A 558 -16.45 0.50 -11.11
CA GLU A 558 -15.27 -0.35 -11.10
C GLU A 558 -15.29 -1.35 -12.26
N LYS A 559 -16.45 -1.98 -12.53
CA LYS A 559 -16.59 -2.98 -13.61
C LYS A 559 -16.21 -2.41 -14.97
N MET A 560 -16.54 -1.15 -15.24
CA MET A 560 -16.19 -0.50 -16.51
C MET A 560 -14.67 -0.39 -16.70
N SER A 561 -13.96 0.00 -15.63
CA SER A 561 -12.50 0.11 -15.65
C SER A 561 -11.85 -1.27 -15.86
N HIS A 562 -12.26 -2.26 -15.08
CA HIS A 562 -11.72 -3.62 -15.19
C HIS A 562 -11.96 -4.22 -16.58
N ARG A 563 -13.14 -4.00 -17.17
CA ARG A 563 -13.43 -4.48 -18.53
C ARG A 563 -12.60 -3.80 -19.60
N ALA A 564 -12.34 -2.50 -19.45
CA ALA A 564 -11.46 -1.79 -20.38
C ALA A 564 -10.02 -2.37 -20.34
N HIS A 565 -9.53 -2.72 -19.15
CA HIS A 565 -8.24 -3.38 -18.96
C HIS A 565 -8.21 -4.78 -19.57
N ILE A 566 -9.23 -5.61 -19.27
CA ILE A 566 -9.35 -6.97 -19.79
C ILE A 566 -9.46 -6.97 -21.32
N ALA A 567 -10.25 -6.08 -21.90
CA ALA A 567 -10.40 -5.96 -23.35
C ALA A 567 -9.08 -5.60 -24.04
N ALA A 568 -8.28 -4.71 -23.44
CA ALA A 568 -6.95 -4.36 -23.96
C ALA A 568 -5.98 -5.55 -23.90
N LEU A 569 -5.98 -6.30 -22.79
CA LEU A 569 -5.21 -7.53 -22.65
C LEU A 569 -5.62 -8.56 -23.71
N LEU A 570 -6.92 -8.85 -23.84
CA LEU A 570 -7.45 -9.81 -24.82
C LEU A 570 -7.09 -9.44 -26.25
N LYS A 571 -7.14 -8.14 -26.60
CA LYS A 571 -6.70 -7.66 -27.91
C LYS A 571 -5.22 -7.97 -28.17
N TYR A 572 -4.35 -7.64 -27.22
CA TYR A 572 -2.92 -7.93 -27.33
C TYR A 572 -2.62 -9.42 -27.45
N LEU A 573 -3.30 -10.26 -26.66
CA LEU A 573 -3.16 -11.72 -26.74
C LEU A 573 -3.70 -12.26 -28.06
N TRP A 574 -4.80 -11.71 -28.57
CA TRP A 574 -5.38 -12.12 -29.84
C TRP A 574 -4.46 -11.84 -31.02
N GLU A 575 -3.83 -10.67 -31.05
CA GLU A 575 -2.87 -10.29 -32.11
C GLU A 575 -1.60 -11.17 -32.10
N SER A 576 -1.34 -11.85 -30.99
CA SER A 576 -0.18 -12.73 -30.79
C SER A 576 -0.46 -14.17 -31.25
N THR A 577 0.54 -14.82 -31.84
CA THR A 577 0.39 -16.20 -32.36
C THR A 577 0.42 -17.26 -31.26
N GLU A 578 1.11 -16.95 -30.17
CA GLU A 578 1.39 -17.79 -29.01
C GLU A 578 0.10 -18.19 -28.27
N HIS A 579 -0.91 -17.32 -28.27
CA HIS A 579 -2.18 -17.52 -27.54
C HIS A 579 -3.30 -18.13 -28.39
N ARG A 580 -3.09 -18.35 -29.69
CA ARG A 580 -4.14 -18.87 -30.60
C ARG A 580 -4.71 -20.21 -30.13
N ASN A 581 -3.86 -21.08 -29.60
CA ASN A 581 -4.30 -22.37 -29.05
C ASN A 581 -5.16 -22.20 -27.79
N ALA A 582 -4.83 -21.25 -26.90
CA ALA A 582 -5.67 -20.96 -25.73
C ALA A 582 -7.03 -20.41 -26.12
N PHE A 583 -7.10 -19.55 -27.15
CA PHE A 583 -8.37 -19.10 -27.74
C PHE A 583 -9.20 -20.25 -28.32
N ARG A 584 -8.58 -21.22 -28.99
CA ARG A 584 -9.29 -22.41 -29.47
C ARG A 584 -9.79 -23.30 -28.34
N ARG A 585 -9.07 -23.43 -27.21
CA ARG A 585 -9.54 -24.21 -26.06
C ARG A 585 -10.84 -23.66 -25.45
N ILE A 586 -11.12 -22.37 -25.62
CA ILE A 586 -12.37 -21.76 -25.14
C ILE A 586 -13.58 -22.41 -25.82
N THR A 587 -13.46 -22.87 -27.06
CA THR A 587 -14.55 -23.52 -27.80
C THR A 587 -14.95 -24.88 -27.21
N GLN A 588 -14.09 -25.44 -26.36
CA GLN A 588 -14.32 -26.72 -25.68
C GLN A 588 -15.29 -26.57 -24.49
N ASN A 589 -15.39 -25.38 -23.87
CA ASN A 589 -16.31 -25.12 -22.77
C ASN A 589 -17.42 -24.15 -23.19
N LYS A 590 -18.45 -24.72 -23.83
CA LYS A 590 -19.61 -23.96 -24.35
C LYS A 590 -20.34 -23.16 -23.27
N GLU A 591 -20.50 -23.70 -22.06
CA GLU A 591 -21.24 -23.04 -20.98
C GLU A 591 -20.54 -21.75 -20.52
N SER A 592 -19.22 -21.80 -20.31
CA SER A 592 -18.43 -20.63 -19.95
C SER A 592 -18.44 -19.57 -21.05
N PHE A 593 -18.36 -19.99 -22.33
CA PHE A 593 -18.46 -19.07 -23.46
C PHE A 593 -19.83 -18.39 -23.56
N ILE A 594 -20.91 -19.13 -23.35
CA ILE A 594 -22.29 -18.58 -23.35
C ILE A 594 -22.44 -17.53 -22.25
N LYS A 595 -21.94 -17.78 -21.03
CA LYS A 595 -21.95 -16.80 -19.93
C LYS A 595 -21.20 -15.52 -20.31
N PHE A 596 -20.01 -15.66 -20.89
CA PHE A 596 -19.19 -14.54 -21.39
C PHE A 596 -19.91 -13.74 -22.49
N ALA A 597 -20.41 -14.41 -23.53
CA ALA A 597 -21.09 -13.78 -24.65
C ALA A 597 -22.37 -13.03 -24.20
N ASN A 598 -23.12 -13.62 -23.26
CA ASN A 598 -24.27 -12.96 -22.64
C ASN A 598 -23.89 -11.70 -21.86
N GLY A 599 -22.77 -11.74 -21.11
CA GLY A 599 -22.24 -10.58 -20.41
C GLY A 599 -21.92 -9.43 -21.37
N ILE A 600 -21.19 -9.71 -22.45
CA ILE A 600 -20.86 -8.72 -23.49
C ILE A 600 -22.12 -8.15 -24.14
N MET A 601 -23.07 -8.99 -24.53
CA MET A 601 -24.30 -8.53 -25.21
C MET A 601 -25.13 -7.61 -24.30
N ASN A 602 -25.30 -7.99 -23.03
CA ASN A 602 -26.04 -7.18 -22.06
C ASN A 602 -25.35 -5.83 -21.80
N GLU A 603 -24.03 -5.84 -21.65
CA GLU A 603 -23.24 -4.63 -21.46
C GLU A 603 -23.30 -3.72 -22.69
N THR A 604 -23.11 -4.27 -23.89
CA THR A 604 -23.13 -3.49 -25.14
C THR A 604 -24.46 -2.77 -25.29
N ASN A 605 -25.57 -3.45 -25.00
CA ASN A 605 -26.90 -2.83 -24.96
C ASN A 605 -26.99 -1.71 -23.92
N SER A 606 -26.48 -1.92 -22.70
CA SER A 606 -26.51 -0.94 -21.63
C SER A 606 -25.68 0.31 -21.93
N LEU A 607 -24.44 0.13 -22.41
CA LEU A 607 -23.52 1.22 -22.78
C LEU A 607 -24.11 2.06 -23.91
N ILE A 608 -24.61 1.41 -24.97
CA ILE A 608 -25.17 2.12 -26.12
C ILE A 608 -26.46 2.83 -25.73
N ALA A 609 -27.33 2.21 -24.94
CA ALA A 609 -28.53 2.87 -24.45
C ALA A 609 -28.17 4.13 -23.65
N SER A 610 -27.21 4.03 -22.72
CA SER A 610 -26.78 5.16 -21.88
C SER A 610 -26.15 6.29 -22.70
N VAL A 611 -25.22 5.97 -23.62
CA VAL A 611 -24.58 6.97 -24.49
C VAL A 611 -25.61 7.66 -25.39
N MET A 612 -26.55 6.90 -25.95
CA MET A 612 -27.59 7.43 -26.85
C MET A 612 -28.67 8.24 -26.15
N GLU A 613 -28.86 8.04 -24.84
CA GLU A 613 -29.73 8.87 -24.01
C GLU A 613 -29.04 10.19 -23.61
N LYS A 614 -27.76 10.12 -23.20
CA LYS A 614 -27.03 11.26 -22.64
C LYS A 614 -26.49 12.23 -23.69
N LEU A 615 -26.05 11.76 -24.86
CA LEU A 615 -25.49 12.63 -25.90
C LEU A 615 -26.46 13.74 -26.37
N PRO A 616 -27.74 13.46 -26.68
CA PRO A 616 -28.70 14.51 -27.01
C PRO A 616 -28.93 15.52 -25.87
N GLU A 617 -28.90 15.05 -24.62
CA GLU A 617 -29.03 15.92 -23.45
C GLU A 617 -27.83 16.85 -23.29
N ILE A 618 -26.61 16.33 -23.42
CA ILE A 618 -25.37 17.13 -23.44
C ILE A 618 -25.48 18.21 -24.52
N ARG A 619 -25.85 17.82 -25.76
CA ARG A 619 -26.01 18.77 -26.86
C ARG A 619 -27.02 19.86 -26.55
N ARG A 620 -28.18 19.51 -25.99
CA ARG A 620 -29.23 20.47 -25.63
C ARG A 620 -28.72 21.50 -24.64
N VAL A 621 -28.00 21.06 -23.60
CA VAL A 621 -27.44 21.96 -22.59
C VAL A 621 -26.29 22.79 -23.17
N GLN A 622 -25.39 22.21 -23.97
CA GLN A 622 -24.33 22.97 -24.67
C GLN A 622 -24.92 24.10 -25.54
N VAL A 623 -26.02 23.84 -26.26
CA VAL A 623 -26.73 24.86 -27.05
C VAL A 623 -27.38 25.92 -26.16
N GLN A 624 -27.94 25.53 -25.00
CA GLN A 624 -28.49 26.49 -24.02
C GLN A 624 -27.40 27.39 -23.42
N MET A 625 -26.25 26.81 -23.06
CA MET A 625 -25.09 27.53 -22.52
C MET A 625 -24.44 28.44 -23.57
N ALA A 626 -24.50 28.07 -24.85
CA ALA A 626 -24.02 28.89 -25.95
C ALA A 626 -24.85 30.16 -26.20
N ASN A 627 -26.01 30.32 -25.56
CA ASN A 627 -26.82 31.54 -25.60
C ASN A 627 -26.77 32.28 -24.24
N PRO A 628 -25.83 33.23 -24.04
CA PRO A 628 -25.59 33.86 -22.74
C PRO A 628 -26.81 34.61 -22.17
N GLN A 629 -27.68 35.15 -23.04
CA GLN A 629 -28.86 35.91 -22.62
C GLN A 629 -29.94 35.01 -22.02
N GLN A 630 -30.21 33.86 -22.64
CA GLN A 630 -31.17 32.87 -22.12
C GLN A 630 -30.61 32.12 -20.91
N TRP A 631 -29.30 31.86 -20.90
CA TRP A 631 -28.64 31.22 -19.77
C TRP A 631 -28.64 32.11 -18.53
N ALA A 632 -28.33 33.41 -18.67
CA ALA A 632 -28.35 34.36 -17.55
C ALA A 632 -29.77 34.66 -17.03
N ALA A 633 -30.82 34.38 -17.82
CA ALA A 633 -32.22 34.55 -17.41
C ALA A 633 -32.73 33.41 -16.50
N LEU A 634 -32.01 32.29 -16.40
CA LEU A 634 -32.37 31.18 -15.53
C LEU A 634 -31.98 31.48 -14.07
N PRO A 635 -32.78 31.04 -13.09
CA PRO A 635 -32.42 31.09 -11.67
C PRO A 635 -31.08 30.41 -11.40
N GLU A 636 -30.31 30.93 -10.44
CA GLU A 636 -28.98 30.41 -10.09
C GLU A 636 -29.01 28.93 -9.68
N GLU A 637 -29.96 28.53 -8.83
CA GLU A 637 -30.18 27.13 -8.43
C GLU A 637 -30.45 26.19 -9.62
N GLN A 638 -31.19 26.67 -10.62
CA GLN A 638 -31.46 25.89 -11.84
C GLN A 638 -30.21 25.77 -12.72
N ARG A 639 -29.42 26.83 -12.83
CA ARG A 639 -28.15 26.80 -13.58
C ARG A 639 -27.15 25.83 -12.94
N GLU A 640 -27.02 25.83 -11.61
CA GLU A 640 -26.17 24.89 -10.89
C GLU A 640 -26.61 23.44 -11.12
N THR A 641 -27.92 23.17 -11.03
CA THR A 641 -28.48 21.83 -11.27
C THR A 641 -28.22 21.34 -12.69
N ILE A 642 -28.46 22.19 -13.69
CA ILE A 642 -28.23 21.85 -15.11
C ILE A 642 -26.74 21.63 -15.38
N THR A 643 -25.87 22.48 -14.82
CA THR A 643 -24.41 22.37 -14.99
C THR A 643 -23.88 21.09 -14.37
N SER A 644 -24.29 20.79 -13.12
CA SER A 644 -23.90 19.56 -12.41
C SER A 644 -24.30 18.30 -13.20
N ARG A 645 -25.55 18.26 -13.70
CA ARG A 645 -26.05 17.15 -14.51
C ARG A 645 -25.34 17.04 -15.87
N HIS A 646 -25.02 18.17 -16.49
CA HIS A 646 -24.23 18.18 -17.72
C HIS A 646 -22.83 17.59 -17.51
N GLU A 647 -22.12 18.01 -16.46
CA GLU A 647 -20.80 17.48 -16.11
C GLU A 647 -20.84 15.98 -15.75
N GLU A 648 -21.90 15.52 -15.10
CA GLU A 648 -22.11 14.09 -14.84
C GLU A 648 -22.34 13.31 -16.14
N ASN A 649 -23.21 13.80 -17.01
CA ASN A 649 -23.47 13.18 -18.31
C ASN A 649 -22.22 13.13 -19.19
N GLU A 650 -21.43 14.20 -19.25
CA GLU A 650 -20.16 14.22 -20.00
C GLU A 650 -19.18 13.18 -19.46
N ARG A 651 -18.99 13.10 -18.14
CA ARG A 651 -18.11 12.11 -17.51
C ARG A 651 -18.55 10.68 -17.78
N ASP A 652 -19.85 10.42 -17.80
CA ASP A 652 -20.38 9.09 -18.07
C ASP A 652 -20.20 8.69 -19.54
N VAL A 653 -20.46 9.60 -20.48
CA VAL A 653 -20.22 9.35 -21.91
C VAL A 653 -18.74 9.16 -22.21
N GLU A 654 -17.87 9.98 -21.59
CA GLU A 654 -16.41 9.89 -21.71
C GLU A 654 -15.87 8.51 -21.30
N ARG A 655 -16.48 7.87 -20.29
CA ARG A 655 -16.12 6.51 -19.84
C ARG A 655 -16.77 5.42 -20.68
N ALA A 656 -18.06 5.56 -20.99
CA ALA A 656 -18.85 4.52 -21.62
C ALA A 656 -18.50 4.32 -23.11
N LEU A 657 -18.20 5.40 -23.84
CA LEU A 657 -17.98 5.34 -25.29
C LEU A 657 -16.69 4.58 -25.68
N PRO A 658 -15.51 4.85 -25.07
CA PRO A 658 -14.30 4.06 -25.34
C PRO A 658 -14.48 2.58 -25.00
N LEU A 659 -15.16 2.27 -23.90
CA LEU A 659 -15.45 0.88 -23.52
C LEU A 659 -16.36 0.21 -24.55
N CYS A 660 -17.44 0.87 -24.98
CA CYS A 660 -18.32 0.37 -26.03
C CYS A 660 -17.54 0.05 -27.32
N ASN A 661 -16.63 0.94 -27.72
CA ASN A 661 -15.76 0.72 -28.88
C ASN A 661 -14.82 -0.48 -28.68
N LYS A 662 -14.17 -0.61 -27.52
CA LYS A 662 -13.31 -1.76 -27.19
C LYS A 662 -14.11 -3.08 -27.19
N THR A 663 -15.33 -3.10 -26.65
CA THR A 663 -16.21 -4.27 -26.60
C THR A 663 -16.68 -4.70 -28.01
N LEU A 664 -17.07 -3.75 -28.86
CA LEU A 664 -17.45 -4.04 -30.24
C LEU A 664 -16.26 -4.52 -31.09
N GLN A 665 -15.07 -3.94 -30.89
CA GLN A 665 -13.82 -4.42 -31.51
C GLN A 665 -13.51 -5.86 -31.10
N MET A 666 -13.72 -6.18 -29.81
CA MET A 666 -13.55 -7.53 -29.30
C MET A 666 -14.48 -8.54 -29.96
N LEU A 667 -15.77 -8.23 -30.08
CA LEU A 667 -16.69 -9.05 -30.86
C LEU A 667 -16.21 -9.20 -32.30
N GLY A 668 -15.74 -8.11 -32.91
CA GLY A 668 -15.20 -8.08 -34.26
C GLY A 668 -14.08 -9.10 -34.48
N TYR A 669 -12.99 -9.02 -33.71
CA TYR A 669 -11.85 -9.90 -33.92
C TYR A 669 -12.13 -11.34 -33.49
N LEU A 670 -12.93 -11.59 -32.44
CA LEU A 670 -13.27 -12.95 -32.01
C LEU A 670 -14.04 -13.72 -33.09
N ASN A 671 -14.82 -13.02 -33.92
CA ASN A 671 -15.54 -13.64 -35.03
C ASN A 671 -14.66 -13.91 -36.27
N THR A 672 -13.41 -13.46 -36.29
CA THR A 672 -12.50 -13.79 -37.41
C THR A 672 -12.05 -15.25 -37.39
N ASP A 673 -12.10 -15.94 -36.25
CA ASP A 673 -11.82 -17.37 -36.12
C ASP A 673 -13.09 -18.20 -36.29
N ASP A 674 -13.02 -19.24 -37.13
CA ASP A 674 -14.20 -20.03 -37.52
C ASP A 674 -14.76 -20.85 -36.34
N ASP A 675 -13.91 -21.36 -35.44
CA ASP A 675 -14.36 -22.17 -34.30
C ASP A 675 -15.13 -21.31 -33.29
N ILE A 676 -14.63 -20.09 -33.01
CA ILE A 676 -15.29 -19.14 -32.12
C ILE A 676 -16.57 -18.59 -32.76
N ARG A 677 -16.54 -18.26 -34.06
CA ARG A 677 -17.73 -17.81 -34.80
C ARG A 677 -18.87 -18.82 -34.72
N ASN A 678 -18.57 -20.12 -34.81
CA ASN A 678 -19.58 -21.18 -34.69
C ASN A 678 -20.27 -21.19 -33.31
N LEU A 679 -19.62 -20.73 -32.24
CA LEU A 679 -20.26 -20.61 -30.92
C LEU A 679 -21.24 -19.43 -30.86
N PHE A 680 -20.93 -18.31 -31.50
CA PHE A 680 -21.87 -17.18 -31.63
C PHE A 680 -23.08 -17.51 -32.51
N LEU A 681 -22.93 -18.49 -33.40
CA LEU A 681 -23.98 -18.99 -34.29
C LEU A 681 -24.86 -20.09 -33.66
N LEU A 682 -24.61 -20.52 -32.42
CA LEU A 682 -25.49 -21.44 -31.71
C LEU A 682 -26.90 -20.86 -31.61
N GLU A 683 -27.94 -21.70 -31.73
CA GLU A 683 -29.34 -21.27 -31.79
C GLU A 683 -29.75 -20.37 -30.60
N GLU A 684 -29.27 -20.71 -29.40
CA GLU A 684 -29.51 -19.95 -28.17
C GLU A 684 -28.82 -18.57 -28.14
N MET A 685 -27.73 -18.39 -28.88
CA MET A 685 -26.90 -17.16 -28.92
C MET A 685 -27.18 -16.29 -30.14
N CYS A 686 -27.41 -16.90 -31.29
CA CYS A 686 -27.56 -16.23 -32.57
C CYS A 686 -28.72 -15.22 -32.52
N SER A 687 -29.88 -15.64 -32.01
CA SER A 687 -31.05 -14.78 -31.84
C SER A 687 -30.76 -13.55 -30.96
N ARG A 688 -30.03 -13.73 -29.85
CA ARG A 688 -29.63 -12.64 -28.94
C ARG A 688 -28.61 -11.71 -29.57
N LEU A 689 -27.63 -12.26 -30.28
CA LEU A 689 -26.59 -11.49 -30.97
C LEU A 689 -27.21 -10.62 -32.06
N VAL A 690 -28.09 -11.18 -32.88
CA VAL A 690 -28.82 -10.44 -33.91
C VAL A 690 -29.64 -9.31 -33.30
N ASN A 691 -30.40 -9.58 -32.21
CA ASN A 691 -31.17 -8.54 -31.52
C ASN A 691 -30.30 -7.42 -30.96
N MET A 692 -29.15 -7.75 -30.36
CA MET A 692 -28.19 -6.77 -29.87
C MET A 692 -27.65 -5.94 -31.05
N LEU A 693 -27.16 -6.57 -32.11
CA LEU A 693 -26.61 -5.87 -33.28
C LEU A 693 -27.65 -4.98 -33.97
N LEU A 694 -28.90 -5.43 -34.09
CA LEU A 694 -30.01 -4.63 -34.59
C LEU A 694 -30.33 -3.46 -33.68
N HIS A 695 -30.29 -3.64 -32.36
CA HIS A 695 -30.45 -2.57 -31.38
C HIS A 695 -29.38 -1.49 -31.58
N VAL A 696 -28.11 -1.90 -31.66
CA VAL A 696 -26.97 -1.00 -31.95
C VAL A 696 -27.18 -0.27 -33.26
N LEU A 697 -27.43 -1.00 -34.35
CA LEU A 697 -27.58 -0.43 -35.69
C LEU A 697 -28.73 0.58 -35.77
N THR A 698 -29.88 0.26 -35.16
CA THR A 698 -31.05 1.16 -35.14
C THR A 698 -30.73 2.47 -34.41
N LYS A 699 -29.92 2.41 -33.35
CA LYS A 699 -29.50 3.59 -32.60
C LYS A 699 -28.45 4.42 -33.34
N LEU A 700 -27.52 3.78 -34.06
CA LEU A 700 -26.46 4.46 -34.80
C LEU A 700 -26.94 5.06 -36.14
N VAL A 701 -27.83 4.35 -36.86
CA VAL A 701 -28.26 4.70 -38.23
C VAL A 701 -29.59 5.46 -38.26
N GLY A 702 -30.36 5.46 -37.16
CA GLY A 702 -31.65 6.17 -37.08
C GLY A 702 -31.53 7.71 -37.10
N SER A 703 -32.67 8.41 -37.18
CA SER A 703 -32.74 9.89 -37.17
C SER A 703 -32.03 10.56 -35.99
N LYS A 704 -31.87 9.84 -34.87
CA LYS A 704 -31.10 10.26 -33.70
C LYS A 704 -29.59 10.37 -33.94
N GLY A 705 -29.01 9.61 -34.89
CA GLY A 705 -27.57 9.65 -35.19
C GLY A 705 -27.08 11.00 -35.75
N LEU A 706 -27.93 11.68 -36.54
CA LEU A 706 -27.66 13.03 -37.05
C LEU A 706 -27.70 14.11 -35.95
N GLU A 707 -28.37 13.82 -34.83
CA GLU A 707 -28.46 14.68 -33.65
C GLU A 707 -27.25 14.53 -32.70
N LEU A 708 -26.32 13.60 -32.95
CA LEU A 708 -25.18 13.30 -32.07
C LEU A 708 -23.92 14.16 -32.29
N LYS A 709 -23.95 15.20 -33.14
CA LYS A 709 -22.84 16.16 -33.23
C LYS A 709 -22.73 16.96 -31.93
N VAL A 710 -21.87 16.50 -31.04
CA VAL A 710 -21.55 17.12 -29.76
C VAL A 710 -20.07 17.48 -29.77
N SER A 711 -19.76 18.72 -29.40
CA SER A 711 -18.39 19.12 -29.12
C SER A 711 -18.06 18.67 -27.70
N VAL A 712 -17.83 17.37 -27.50
CA VAL A 712 -17.31 16.89 -26.22
C VAL A 712 -15.82 17.19 -26.19
N CYS A 713 -15.41 18.12 -25.33
CA CYS A 713 -14.00 18.40 -25.11
C CYS A 713 -13.42 17.27 -24.22
N ILE A 714 -13.03 16.15 -24.83
CA ILE A 714 -12.37 15.06 -24.11
C ILE A 714 -10.97 15.56 -23.72
N LEU A 715 -10.83 16.08 -22.50
CA LEU A 715 -9.55 16.49 -21.94
C LEU A 715 -8.82 15.24 -21.40
N SER A 716 -8.29 14.41 -22.30
CA SER A 716 -7.33 13.38 -21.91
C SER A 716 -5.97 14.01 -21.65
N TYR A 717 -5.50 13.96 -20.40
CA TYR A 717 -4.19 14.46 -20.01
C TYR A 717 -3.10 13.43 -20.37
N SER A 718 -2.56 13.51 -21.58
CA SER A 718 -1.34 12.78 -21.98
C SER A 718 -0.16 13.75 -22.03
N GLY A 719 0.41 14.08 -20.87
CA GLY A 719 1.84 14.35 -20.70
C GLY A 719 2.53 15.52 -21.42
N ARG A 720 1.96 16.17 -22.45
CA ARG A 720 2.49 17.41 -23.08
C ARG A 720 1.64 18.03 -24.20
N ASP A 721 0.63 17.36 -24.76
CA ASP A 721 -0.19 17.92 -25.85
C ASP A 721 -1.70 17.83 -25.58
N LEU A 722 -2.42 18.91 -25.91
CA LEU A 722 -3.89 18.99 -25.92
C LEU A 722 -4.41 18.38 -27.22
N VAL A 723 -5.07 17.23 -27.16
CA VAL A 723 -5.77 16.66 -28.31
C VAL A 723 -7.26 16.94 -28.16
N THR A 724 -7.80 17.82 -29.02
CA THR A 724 -9.25 18.03 -29.14
C THR A 724 -9.84 16.90 -29.99
N ILE A 725 -10.52 15.93 -29.36
CA ILE A 725 -11.28 14.92 -30.11
C ILE A 725 -12.67 15.51 -30.41
N SER A 726 -12.88 16.03 -31.62
CA SER A 726 -14.24 16.24 -32.13
C SER A 726 -14.86 14.88 -32.44
N ILE A 727 -16.03 14.60 -31.85
CA ILE A 727 -16.86 13.46 -32.28
C ILE A 727 -17.53 13.86 -33.60
N SER A 728 -16.81 13.68 -34.72
CA SER A 728 -17.41 13.62 -36.06
C SER A 728 -17.97 12.22 -36.30
N ASN A 729 -18.86 12.06 -37.29
CA ASN A 729 -19.47 10.76 -37.68
C ASN A 729 -18.47 9.61 -37.92
N GLU A 730 -17.17 9.89 -37.96
CA GLU A 730 -16.08 8.92 -38.15
C GLU A 730 -15.69 8.16 -36.87
N ASN A 731 -16.06 8.66 -35.68
CA ASN A 731 -15.76 8.03 -34.38
C ASN A 731 -16.89 7.13 -33.81
N ILE A 732 -18.01 7.05 -34.54
CA ILE A 732 -19.09 6.09 -34.30
C ILE A 732 -18.66 4.77 -34.96
N PRO A 733 -18.90 3.58 -34.38
CA PRO A 733 -18.32 2.33 -34.85
C PRO A 733 -18.78 1.96 -36.27
N LEU A 734 -18.09 2.50 -37.28
CA LEU A 734 -18.17 2.09 -38.69
C LEU A 734 -17.77 0.61 -38.87
N GLN A 735 -17.11 0.02 -37.86
CA GLN A 735 -16.81 -1.40 -37.79
C GLN A 735 -18.06 -2.29 -37.64
N CYS A 736 -19.18 -1.77 -37.12
CA CYS A 736 -20.45 -2.51 -37.12
C CYS A 736 -20.89 -2.84 -38.55
N LEU A 737 -20.67 -1.93 -39.53
CA LEU A 737 -21.02 -2.17 -40.94
C LEU A 737 -20.16 -3.28 -41.57
N PHE A 738 -18.88 -3.38 -41.21
CA PHE A 738 -18.00 -4.49 -41.62
C PHE A 738 -18.44 -5.83 -41.02
N PHE A 739 -18.88 -5.82 -39.75
CA PHE A 739 -19.41 -7.00 -39.07
C PHE A 739 -20.70 -7.52 -39.73
N PHE A 740 -21.59 -6.60 -40.14
CA PHE A 740 -22.82 -6.92 -40.87
C PHE A 740 -22.54 -7.52 -42.26
N SER A 741 -21.53 -7.03 -42.99
CA SER A 741 -21.16 -7.56 -44.31
C SER A 741 -20.76 -9.04 -44.29
N HIS A 742 -20.26 -9.55 -43.16
CA HIS A 742 -19.82 -10.94 -43.04
C HIS A 742 -20.97 -11.90 -42.64
N TYR A 743 -22.04 -11.37 -42.04
CA TYR A 743 -23.20 -12.13 -41.55
C TYR A 743 -24.38 -12.16 -42.52
N THR A 744 -24.53 -11.17 -43.41
CA THR A 744 -25.60 -11.15 -44.43
C THR A 744 -25.34 -12.09 -45.62
N GLY A 745 -24.25 -12.86 -45.60
CA GLY A 745 -23.89 -13.87 -46.60
C GLY A 745 -24.27 -15.31 -46.26
N ARG A 746 -25.00 -15.56 -45.16
CA ARG A 746 -25.55 -16.87 -44.80
C ARG A 746 -27.06 -16.82 -44.60
#